data_AF-A0A0D3H6D0-F1
#
_entry.id   AF-A0A0D3H6D0-F1
#
_cell.length_a   1.000
_cell.length_b   1.000
_cell.length_c   1.000
_cell.angle_alpha   90.00
_cell.angle_beta   90.00
_cell.angle_gamma   90.00
#
_symmetry.space_group_name_H-M   'P 1'
#
loop_
_entity.id
_entity.type
_entity.pdbx_description
1 polymer ?
#
loop_
_entity_poly.entity_id
_entity_poly.type
_entity_poly.pdbx_seq_one_letter_code
_entity_poly.pdbx_strand_id
1 'polypeptide(L)'
;MAAYLSMGEAHRRIADYLSRVADSVSSSDGAALASLLAVSSAQAPAPLSDALSAFPDFPRLAADRYPHLSDLLPPLLRAIHSHSLRRFADAYSSFEKAANAFLQEFRNWETPWAMEAMHTVALEIRLLAEKADRELATSGKNPDKLQSAGSFLMKVFGALAVKGPKRIGALYVTCQLFKIYFRLGTVHLCRSVIRSIETARNFDFEDFPVKDKDRRSSPPFRNQKPPFFGSDSDAIAAAAAAETTNPTPGGAAAAAPEMAAYLSMGEAHRRIADYLSRVADSVSSSDGAALASLLAVSSAQAPAPLSDALSAFPDFPRLAADRYPHLSDLLPPLLRAIHSHSLRRFADAYPFEKAANAFLQEFRNWETPWAMEAMHTVALEIRLLAEKADRELATSGKNPDKLQAAGSFLMKVFGALAVKGPKHIGALYVTCQLFKIYFRLGTVHLCRSVIRSIETARNFDFEDFPVKDKVTYMYYTGRLEVFNENFLVADQKLTYALVHCNPQYESNLRRILKFLIPVKLSIGVLPRITLLERYNLLEYADVVTSLKRGDLRLLRQALERHEDQFLKSGVYLVLEKLELQVYQRLVKKIHIIQRQKEPAKAHQIKLEVVVKALKWLEIDMDVDEVECIMACLIYKNLIKGYFAHKSKVLVLSKQDPFPKLNGKPV
;
A
#
# COMPACT_ATOMS: atom_id res chain seq x y z
N MET A 1 -49.05 -11.71 15.51
CA MET A 1 -49.56 -11.27 16.82
C MET A 1 -48.38 -11.11 17.76
N ALA A 2 -47.89 -9.89 17.97
CA ALA A 2 -46.91 -9.62 19.03
C ALA A 2 -47.68 -9.56 20.37
N ALA A 3 -47.20 -10.27 21.39
CA ALA A 3 -47.82 -10.26 22.72
C ALA A 3 -47.80 -8.83 23.29
N TYR A 4 -48.95 -8.36 23.78
CA TYR A 4 -49.05 -7.05 24.44
C TYR A 4 -48.24 -7.10 25.75
N LEU A 5 -47.10 -6.39 25.80
CA LEU A 5 -46.31 -6.24 27.02
C LEU A 5 -47.06 -5.33 27.99
N SER A 6 -47.28 -5.77 29.24
CA SER A 6 -47.96 -4.94 30.24
C SER A 6 -47.10 -3.73 30.64
N MET A 7 -47.75 -2.59 30.94
CA MET A 7 -47.06 -1.36 31.32
C MET A 7 -46.18 -1.54 32.57
N GLY A 8 -46.60 -2.39 33.51
CA GLY A 8 -45.81 -2.73 34.71
C GLY A 8 -44.54 -3.53 34.39
N GLU A 9 -44.60 -4.48 33.46
CA GLU A 9 -43.42 -5.24 33.04
C GLU A 9 -42.46 -4.38 32.20
N ALA A 10 -42.98 -3.49 31.36
CA ALA A 10 -42.18 -2.51 30.63
C ALA A 10 -41.42 -1.58 31.59
N HIS A 11 -42.11 -1.03 32.59
CA HIS A 11 -41.50 -0.21 33.64
C HIS A 11 -40.40 -0.97 34.41
N ARG A 12 -40.65 -2.24 34.77
CA ARG A 12 -39.67 -3.09 35.48
C ARG A 12 -38.40 -3.32 34.66
N ARG A 13 -38.52 -3.61 33.37
CA ARG A 13 -37.36 -3.84 32.48
C ARG A 13 -36.52 -2.58 32.27
N ILE A 14 -37.18 -1.43 32.12
CA ILE A 14 -36.49 -0.13 32.04
C ILE A 14 -35.80 0.17 33.39
N ALA A 15 -36.45 -0.12 34.52
CA ALA A 15 -35.85 0.00 35.86
C ALA A 15 -34.59 -0.82 36.02
N ASP A 16 -34.65 -2.10 35.64
CA ASP A 16 -33.54 -3.05 35.74
C ASP A 16 -32.34 -2.59 34.90
N TYR A 17 -32.59 -2.15 33.65
CA TYR A 17 -31.55 -1.58 32.80
C TYR A 17 -30.89 -0.35 33.44
N LEU A 18 -31.69 0.58 33.98
CA LEU A 18 -31.18 1.78 34.62
C LEU A 18 -30.34 1.45 35.88
N SER A 19 -30.78 0.48 36.69
CA SER A 19 -30.02 -0.01 37.84
C SER A 19 -28.68 -0.56 37.41
N ARG A 20 -28.66 -1.44 36.40
CA ARG A 20 -27.40 -2.03 35.90
C ARG A 20 -26.40 -0.99 35.41
N VAL A 21 -26.85 0.09 34.79
CA VAL A 21 -25.95 1.19 34.38
C VAL A 21 -25.40 1.90 35.61
N ALA A 22 -26.25 2.27 36.56
CA ALA A 22 -25.83 2.94 37.80
C ALA A 22 -24.90 2.06 38.67
N ASP A 23 -25.19 0.77 38.75
CA ASP A 23 -24.39 -0.23 39.48
C ASP A 23 -23.02 -0.40 38.82
N SER A 24 -22.94 -0.40 37.48
CA SER A 24 -21.67 -0.48 36.75
C SER A 24 -20.79 0.75 36.99
N VAL A 25 -21.39 1.95 37.08
CA VAL A 25 -20.65 3.18 37.42
C VAL A 25 -20.19 3.15 38.87
N SER A 26 -21.07 2.75 39.80
CA SER A 26 -20.75 2.72 41.25
C SER A 26 -19.69 1.66 41.60
N SER A 27 -19.69 0.52 40.89
CA SER A 27 -18.72 -0.56 41.05
C SER A 27 -17.46 -0.40 40.21
N SER A 28 -17.36 0.65 39.37
CA SER A 28 -16.27 0.86 38.43
C SER A 28 -16.04 -0.31 37.46
N ASP A 29 -17.12 -1.00 37.05
CA ASP A 29 -17.08 -2.09 36.07
C ASP A 29 -17.18 -1.56 34.64
N GLY A 30 -16.02 -1.37 34.00
CA GLY A 30 -15.92 -0.87 32.63
C GLY A 30 -16.50 -1.81 31.58
N ALA A 31 -16.46 -3.12 31.79
CA ALA A 31 -16.91 -4.12 30.81
C ALA A 31 -18.45 -4.23 30.83
N ALA A 32 -19.05 -4.25 32.02
CA ALA A 32 -20.51 -4.20 32.17
C ALA A 32 -21.07 -2.91 31.57
N LEU A 33 -20.45 -1.75 31.87
CA LEU A 33 -20.85 -0.47 31.32
C LEU A 33 -20.71 -0.41 29.80
N ALA A 34 -19.63 -0.97 29.24
CA ALA A 34 -19.42 -1.08 27.80
C ALA A 34 -20.56 -1.86 27.11
N SER A 35 -21.01 -2.97 27.70
CA SER A 35 -22.11 -3.77 27.13
C SER A 35 -23.45 -3.02 27.12
N LEU A 36 -23.69 -2.16 28.12
CA LEU A 36 -24.93 -1.38 28.26
C LEU A 36 -24.95 -0.17 27.32
N LEU A 37 -23.79 0.44 27.03
CA LEU A 37 -23.68 1.57 26.10
C LEU A 37 -23.74 1.15 24.61
N ALA A 38 -23.69 -0.15 24.31
CA ALA A 38 -23.72 -0.66 22.94
C ALA A 38 -25.15 -0.60 22.34
N VAL A 39 -25.40 0.38 21.48
CA VAL A 39 -26.71 0.58 20.82
C VAL A 39 -26.84 -0.24 19.54
N SER A 40 -25.77 -0.33 18.74
CA SER A 40 -25.86 -0.80 17.35
C SER A 40 -24.91 -1.94 16.99
N SER A 41 -23.84 -2.14 17.78
CA SER A 41 -22.83 -3.18 17.60
C SER A 41 -23.15 -4.48 18.34
N ALA A 42 -23.92 -4.41 19.43
CA ALA A 42 -24.57 -5.54 20.07
C ALA A 42 -26.06 -5.54 19.69
N GLN A 43 -26.67 -6.71 19.48
CA GLN A 43 -28.13 -6.77 19.48
C GLN A 43 -28.58 -6.29 20.86
N ALA A 44 -29.21 -5.11 20.92
CA ALA A 44 -29.93 -4.70 22.11
C ALA A 44 -30.78 -5.91 22.52
N PRO A 45 -30.77 -6.32 23.81
CA PRO A 45 -31.60 -7.43 24.22
C PRO A 45 -33.02 -7.07 23.82
N ALA A 46 -33.60 -7.82 22.86
CA ALA A 46 -34.97 -7.66 22.36
C ALA A 46 -36.00 -7.29 23.46
N PRO A 47 -35.90 -7.77 24.72
CA PRO A 47 -36.80 -7.33 25.80
C PRO A 47 -36.79 -5.83 26.16
N LEU A 48 -35.74 -5.05 25.89
CA LEU A 48 -35.67 -3.62 26.24
C LEU A 48 -36.33 -2.71 25.20
N SER A 49 -36.14 -2.99 23.91
CA SER A 49 -36.76 -2.21 22.82
C SER A 49 -38.29 -2.27 22.86
N ASP A 50 -38.83 -3.44 23.21
CA ASP A 50 -40.28 -3.65 23.35
C ASP A 50 -40.82 -2.90 24.58
N ALA A 51 -40.06 -2.87 25.67
CA ALA A 51 -40.39 -2.11 26.88
C ALA A 51 -40.41 -0.59 26.65
N LEU A 52 -39.42 -0.06 25.92
CA LEU A 52 -39.37 1.36 25.57
C LEU A 52 -40.53 1.77 24.66
N SER A 53 -41.01 0.86 23.81
CA SER A 53 -42.17 1.09 22.95
C SER A 53 -43.50 1.05 23.73
N ALA A 54 -43.58 0.26 24.80
CA ALA A 54 -44.77 0.13 25.65
C ALA A 54 -44.86 1.19 26.77
N PHE A 55 -43.79 1.94 27.05
CA PHE A 55 -43.75 2.95 28.13
C PHE A 55 -43.14 4.28 27.65
N PRO A 56 -43.91 5.19 27.01
CA PRO A 56 -43.38 6.43 26.42
C PRO A 56 -42.73 7.42 27.42
N ASP A 57 -43.10 7.36 28.70
CA ASP A 57 -42.58 8.23 29.77
C ASP A 57 -41.21 7.78 30.32
N PHE A 58 -40.53 6.84 29.65
CA PHE A 58 -39.20 6.35 30.03
C PHE A 58 -38.13 7.46 30.25
N PRO A 59 -38.13 8.62 29.56
CA PRO A 59 -37.14 9.67 29.81
C PRO A 59 -37.30 10.31 31.20
N ARG A 60 -38.54 10.51 31.65
CA ARG A 60 -38.82 11.06 33.00
C ARG A 60 -38.44 10.04 34.06
N LEU A 61 -38.80 8.79 33.83
CA LEU A 61 -38.44 7.69 34.72
C LEU A 61 -36.93 7.57 34.96
N ALA A 62 -36.12 7.72 33.90
CA ALA A 62 -34.67 7.69 34.00
C ALA A 62 -34.11 8.90 34.76
N ALA A 63 -34.63 10.10 34.48
CA ALA A 63 -34.20 11.34 35.14
C ALA A 63 -34.56 11.37 36.63
N ASP A 64 -35.77 10.92 36.99
CA ASP A 64 -36.26 10.94 38.37
C ASP A 64 -35.56 9.89 39.25
N ARG A 65 -35.24 8.71 38.70
CA ARG A 65 -34.57 7.64 39.46
C ARG A 65 -33.08 7.84 39.68
N TYR A 66 -32.37 8.41 38.69
CA TYR A 66 -30.92 8.64 38.79
C TYR A 66 -30.59 10.08 38.39
N PRO A 67 -30.83 11.07 39.27
CA PRO A 67 -30.63 12.49 38.94
C PRO A 67 -29.19 12.83 38.52
N HIS A 68 -28.20 12.14 39.09
CA HIS A 68 -26.78 12.29 38.78
C HIS A 68 -26.38 11.79 37.38
N LEU A 69 -27.23 11.00 36.71
CA LEU A 69 -27.02 10.52 35.33
C LEU A 69 -28.12 11.03 34.37
N SER A 70 -28.85 12.06 34.77
CA SER A 70 -30.00 12.61 34.01
C SER A 70 -29.61 13.18 32.64
N ASP A 71 -28.35 13.59 32.45
CA ASP A 71 -27.84 14.03 31.15
C ASP A 71 -27.43 12.86 30.23
N LEU A 72 -27.18 11.66 30.79
CA LEU A 72 -26.73 10.47 30.07
C LEU A 72 -27.88 9.51 29.72
N LEU A 73 -28.69 9.13 30.72
CA LEU A 73 -29.63 8.01 30.61
C LEU A 73 -30.83 8.29 29.69
N PRO A 74 -31.53 9.43 29.79
CA PRO A 74 -32.66 9.72 28.91
C PRO A 74 -32.27 9.79 27.42
N PRO A 75 -31.18 10.49 27.01
CA PRO A 75 -30.74 10.46 25.62
C PRO A 75 -30.27 9.08 25.15
N LEU A 76 -29.64 8.28 26.03
CA LEU A 76 -29.24 6.91 25.70
C LEU A 76 -30.47 6.00 25.42
N LEU A 77 -31.48 6.04 26.28
CA LEU A 77 -32.72 5.28 26.07
C LEU A 77 -33.44 5.73 24.78
N ARG A 78 -33.47 7.04 24.50
CA ARG A 78 -34.02 7.56 23.23
C ARG A 78 -33.23 7.07 22.01
N ALA A 79 -31.91 6.94 22.13
CA ALA A 79 -31.07 6.41 21.07
C ALA A 79 -31.39 4.93 20.78
N ILE A 80 -31.48 4.11 21.84
CA ILE A 80 -31.85 2.69 21.75
C ILE A 80 -33.24 2.53 21.12
N HIS A 81 -34.23 3.30 21.58
CA HIS A 81 -35.59 3.23 21.06
C HIS A 81 -35.67 3.68 19.58
N SER A 82 -35.03 4.80 19.22
CA SER A 82 -35.02 5.29 17.85
C SER A 82 -34.31 4.31 16.90
N HIS A 83 -33.24 3.68 17.38
CA HIS A 83 -32.53 2.64 16.64
C HIS A 83 -33.39 1.39 16.39
N SER A 84 -34.15 0.93 17.40
CA SER A 84 -35.07 -0.20 17.23
C SER A 84 -36.18 0.09 16.23
N LEU A 85 -36.61 1.35 16.12
CA LEU A 85 -37.57 1.82 15.12
C LEU A 85 -36.95 2.10 13.74
N ARG A 86 -35.65 1.83 13.54
CA ARG A 86 -34.88 2.14 12.31
C ARG A 86 -34.86 3.63 11.93
N ARG A 87 -35.03 4.52 12.90
CA ARG A 87 -34.84 5.99 12.76
C ARG A 87 -33.41 6.34 13.17
N PHE A 88 -32.45 6.10 12.28
CA PHE A 88 -31.02 6.20 12.58
C PHE A 88 -30.54 7.65 12.76
N ALA A 89 -31.11 8.62 12.06
CA ALA A 89 -30.79 10.04 12.25
C ALA A 89 -31.16 10.54 13.66
N ASP A 90 -32.33 10.16 14.16
CA ASP A 90 -32.79 10.47 15.51
C ASP A 90 -32.01 9.70 16.58
N ALA A 91 -31.66 8.44 16.27
CA ALA A 91 -30.82 7.62 17.13
C ALA A 91 -29.42 8.23 17.30
N TYR A 92 -28.77 8.66 16.21
CA TYR A 92 -27.48 9.36 16.25
C TYR A 92 -27.57 10.63 17.09
N SER A 93 -28.56 11.49 16.82
CA SER A 93 -28.70 12.79 17.51
C SER A 93 -28.93 12.62 19.01
N SER A 94 -29.64 11.57 19.41
CA SER A 94 -29.86 11.23 20.81
C SER A 94 -28.61 10.61 21.45
N PHE A 95 -27.91 9.74 20.72
CA PHE A 95 -26.67 9.12 21.21
C PHE A 95 -25.52 10.11 21.33
N GLU A 96 -25.42 11.09 20.43
CA GLU A 96 -24.43 12.16 20.49
C GLU A 96 -24.58 12.98 21.78
N LYS A 97 -25.82 13.25 22.22
CA LYS A 97 -26.07 13.90 23.52
C LYS A 97 -25.61 13.02 24.68
N ALA A 98 -25.95 11.73 24.66
CA ALA A 98 -25.49 10.76 25.66
C ALA A 98 -23.96 10.67 25.71
N ALA A 99 -23.30 10.59 24.54
CA ALA A 99 -21.86 10.48 24.40
C ALA A 99 -21.12 11.73 24.91
N ASN A 100 -21.68 12.92 24.69
CA ASN A 100 -21.14 14.15 25.26
C ASN A 100 -21.29 14.19 26.78
N ALA A 101 -22.43 13.78 27.33
CA ALA A 101 -22.61 13.66 28.78
C ALA A 101 -21.62 12.64 29.39
N PHE A 102 -21.49 11.47 28.75
CA PHE A 102 -20.51 10.45 29.15
C PHE A 102 -19.08 10.97 29.12
N LEU A 103 -18.69 11.74 28.09
CA LEU A 103 -17.35 12.32 28.01
C LEU A 103 -17.07 13.31 29.15
N GLN A 104 -18.07 14.06 29.63
CA GLN A 104 -17.89 14.96 30.79
C GLN A 104 -17.65 14.16 32.07
N GLU A 105 -18.49 13.16 32.36
CA GLU A 105 -18.28 12.27 33.51
C GLU A 105 -16.94 11.53 33.42
N PHE A 106 -16.62 11.03 32.23
CA PHE A 106 -15.36 10.35 31.96
C PHE A 106 -14.15 11.24 32.20
N ARG A 107 -14.23 12.57 32.01
CA ARG A 107 -13.12 13.48 32.34
C ARG A 107 -12.88 13.59 33.84
N ASN A 108 -13.93 13.48 34.65
CA ASN A 108 -13.87 13.63 36.10
C ASN A 108 -13.29 12.39 36.80
N TRP A 109 -13.42 11.19 36.22
CA TRP A 109 -12.84 9.98 36.79
C TRP A 109 -11.31 10.00 36.65
N GLU A 110 -10.52 9.75 37.69
CA GLU A 110 -9.05 9.80 37.54
C GLU A 110 -8.48 8.49 36.95
N THR A 111 -9.09 7.36 37.28
CA THR A 111 -8.62 6.01 36.89
C THR A 111 -9.18 5.55 35.54
N PRO A 112 -8.49 4.65 34.82
CA PRO A 112 -8.89 4.20 33.48
C PRO A 112 -9.94 3.06 33.48
N TRP A 113 -10.70 2.86 34.56
CA TRP A 113 -11.66 1.75 34.67
C TRP A 113 -12.72 1.78 33.54
N ALA A 114 -13.17 2.97 33.14
CA ALA A 114 -14.19 3.15 32.10
C ALA A 114 -13.64 3.19 30.66
N MET A 115 -12.37 2.80 30.44
CA MET A 115 -11.75 2.88 29.10
C MET A 115 -12.47 2.00 28.07
N GLU A 116 -12.91 0.80 28.46
CA GLU A 116 -13.65 -0.09 27.58
C GLU A 116 -15.01 0.51 27.17
N ALA A 117 -15.71 1.12 28.12
CA ALA A 117 -16.94 1.86 27.87
C ALA A 117 -16.71 3.04 26.89
N MET A 118 -15.60 3.78 27.04
CA MET A 118 -15.23 4.85 26.09
C MET A 118 -14.92 4.31 24.68
N HIS A 119 -14.27 3.16 24.57
CA HIS A 119 -14.07 2.51 23.27
C HIS A 119 -15.41 2.13 22.61
N THR A 120 -16.38 1.63 23.38
CA THR A 120 -17.73 1.38 22.87
C THR A 120 -18.43 2.65 22.43
N VAL A 121 -18.37 3.73 23.21
CA VAL A 121 -18.95 5.03 22.81
C VAL A 121 -18.34 5.53 21.50
N ALA A 122 -17.02 5.44 21.35
CA ALA A 122 -16.32 5.83 20.13
C ALA A 122 -16.67 4.95 18.92
N LEU A 123 -16.94 3.66 19.14
CA LEU A 123 -17.41 2.75 18.10
C LEU A 123 -18.85 3.05 17.68
N GLU A 124 -19.75 3.19 18.66
CA GLU A 124 -21.19 3.40 18.45
C GLU A 124 -21.48 4.73 17.76
N ILE A 125 -20.78 5.81 18.15
CA ILE A 125 -20.98 7.12 17.51
C ILE A 125 -20.64 7.07 16.01
N ARG A 126 -19.59 6.34 15.63
CA ARG A 126 -19.24 6.12 14.21
C ARG A 126 -20.28 5.25 13.52
N LEU A 127 -20.66 4.11 14.10
CA LEU A 127 -21.60 3.18 13.47
C LEU A 127 -23.00 3.80 13.29
N LEU A 128 -23.48 4.57 14.27
CA LEU A 128 -24.74 5.29 14.18
C LEU A 128 -24.66 6.41 13.15
N ALA A 129 -23.56 7.17 13.08
CA ALA A 129 -23.37 8.19 12.06
C ALA A 129 -23.40 7.61 10.65
N GLU A 130 -22.74 6.46 10.43
CA GLU A 130 -22.76 5.78 9.13
C GLU A 130 -24.16 5.30 8.73
N LYS A 131 -24.98 4.86 9.70
CA LYS A 131 -26.37 4.45 9.44
C LYS A 131 -27.26 5.68 9.18
N ALA A 132 -27.08 6.75 9.97
CA ALA A 132 -27.80 8.01 9.83
C ALA A 132 -27.53 8.68 8.48
N ASP A 133 -26.27 8.79 8.06
CA ASP A 133 -25.92 9.41 6.78
C ASP A 133 -26.44 8.61 5.58
N ARG A 134 -26.49 7.28 5.67
CA ARG A 134 -27.16 6.45 4.65
C ARG A 134 -28.66 6.74 4.58
N GLU A 135 -29.34 6.84 5.73
CA GLU A 135 -30.77 7.19 5.80
C GLU A 135 -31.04 8.59 5.23
N LEU A 136 -30.23 9.58 5.61
CA LEU A 136 -30.33 10.96 5.14
C LEU A 136 -30.07 11.04 3.63
N ALA A 137 -29.06 10.34 3.12
CA ALA A 137 -28.78 10.26 1.69
C ALA A 137 -29.95 9.64 0.90
N THR A 138 -30.56 8.56 1.42
CA THR A 138 -31.75 7.95 0.77
C THR A 138 -32.99 8.83 0.81
N SER A 139 -33.07 9.77 1.75
CA SER A 139 -34.19 10.72 1.87
C SER A 139 -33.92 12.08 1.21
N GLY A 140 -32.81 12.22 0.48
CA GLY A 140 -32.43 13.47 -0.21
C GLY A 140 -32.01 14.62 0.72
N LYS A 141 -31.70 14.32 1.98
CA LYS A 141 -31.21 15.27 2.99
C LYS A 141 -29.69 15.24 3.07
N ASN A 142 -29.08 16.31 3.57
CA ASN A 142 -27.63 16.42 3.68
C ASN A 142 -27.04 15.42 4.72
N PRO A 143 -26.14 14.50 4.33
CA PRO A 143 -25.51 13.55 5.26
C PRO A 143 -24.29 14.18 5.96
N ASP A 144 -24.54 14.83 7.10
CA ASP A 144 -23.52 15.55 7.89
C ASP A 144 -23.11 14.84 9.19
N LYS A 145 -23.72 13.69 9.53
CA LYS A 145 -23.55 13.05 10.85
C LYS A 145 -22.18 12.43 11.02
N LEU A 146 -21.56 11.92 9.97
CA LEU A 146 -20.21 11.39 10.02
C LEU A 146 -19.16 12.48 10.27
N GLN A 147 -19.40 13.71 9.79
CA GLN A 147 -18.57 14.88 10.10
C GLN A 147 -18.71 15.28 11.57
N SER A 148 -19.94 15.33 12.09
CA SER A 148 -20.20 15.59 13.52
C SER A 148 -19.57 14.54 14.43
N ALA A 149 -19.62 13.26 14.06
CA ALA A 149 -18.96 12.18 14.79
C ALA A 149 -17.44 12.36 14.81
N GLY A 150 -16.83 12.82 13.71
CA GLY A 150 -15.41 13.17 13.65
C GLY A 150 -15.04 14.29 14.61
N SER A 151 -15.88 15.34 14.71
CA SER A 151 -15.70 16.43 15.67
C SER A 151 -15.77 15.96 17.12
N PHE A 152 -16.74 15.08 17.44
CA PHE A 152 -16.84 14.48 18.76
C PHE A 152 -15.60 13.64 19.11
N LEU A 153 -15.17 12.74 18.22
CA LEU A 153 -14.00 11.89 18.48
C LEU A 153 -12.70 12.70 18.63
N MET A 154 -12.59 13.87 17.99
CA MET A 154 -11.48 14.79 18.25
C MET A 154 -11.51 15.38 19.66
N LYS A 155 -12.71 15.67 20.22
CA LYS A 155 -12.84 16.09 21.62
C LYS A 155 -12.46 14.96 22.59
N VAL A 156 -12.80 13.71 22.25
CA VAL A 156 -12.39 12.52 23.02
C VAL A 156 -10.88 12.35 22.95
N PHE A 157 -10.29 12.44 21.76
CA PHE A 157 -8.85 12.38 21.56
C PHE A 157 -8.13 13.44 22.39
N GLY A 158 -8.60 14.69 22.36
CA GLY A 158 -8.04 15.77 23.18
C GLY A 158 -8.09 15.49 24.69
N ALA A 159 -9.16 14.83 25.17
CA ALA A 159 -9.27 14.43 26.57
C ALA A 159 -8.30 13.27 26.94
N LEU A 160 -7.96 12.40 26.00
CA LEU A 160 -7.05 11.26 26.19
C LEU A 160 -5.58 11.60 25.92
N ALA A 161 -5.30 12.64 25.12
CA ALA A 161 -3.95 13.05 24.72
C ALA A 161 -3.16 13.76 25.84
N VAL A 162 -3.78 14.01 27.00
CA VAL A 162 -3.13 14.54 28.21
C VAL A 162 -2.28 13.45 28.86
N LYS A 163 -1.18 13.81 29.53
CA LYS A 163 -0.37 12.86 30.32
C LYS A 163 -1.24 12.25 31.43
N GLY A 164 -1.40 10.92 31.42
CA GLY A 164 -2.18 10.19 32.43
C GLY A 164 -2.48 8.74 32.03
N PRO A 165 -3.08 7.94 32.93
CA PRO A 165 -3.30 6.49 32.73
C PRO A 165 -4.31 6.17 31.61
N LYS A 166 -5.12 7.13 31.20
CA LYS A 166 -6.12 6.99 30.12
C LYS A 166 -5.56 7.11 28.71
N ARG A 167 -4.30 7.55 28.59
CA ARG A 167 -3.66 7.85 27.30
C ARG A 167 -3.58 6.65 26.35
N ILE A 168 -3.52 5.44 26.89
CA ILE A 168 -3.45 4.19 26.13
C ILE A 168 -4.64 4.05 25.16
N GLY A 169 -5.84 4.53 25.51
CA GLY A 169 -6.99 4.45 24.61
C GLY A 169 -7.08 5.53 23.55
N ALA A 170 -6.17 6.52 23.54
CA ALA A 170 -6.11 7.50 22.45
C ALA A 170 -5.85 6.82 21.09
N LEU A 171 -5.15 5.68 21.08
CA LEU A 171 -4.89 4.91 19.87
C LEU A 171 -6.19 4.31 19.29
N TYR A 172 -7.06 3.75 20.14
CA TYR A 172 -8.35 3.21 19.68
C TYR A 172 -9.21 4.31 19.05
N VAL A 173 -9.30 5.47 19.70
CA VAL A 173 -10.05 6.62 19.20
C VAL A 173 -9.46 7.15 17.88
N THR A 174 -8.13 7.18 17.76
CA THR A 174 -7.42 7.53 16.52
C THR A 174 -7.80 6.59 15.38
N CYS A 175 -7.85 5.27 15.63
CA CYS A 175 -8.29 4.30 14.64
C CYS A 175 -9.74 4.53 14.19
N GLN A 176 -10.65 4.94 15.09
CA GLN A 176 -12.02 5.30 14.70
C GLN A 176 -12.07 6.63 13.91
N LEU A 177 -11.27 7.63 14.28
CA LEU A 177 -11.12 8.89 13.55
C LEU A 177 -10.63 8.67 12.11
N PHE A 178 -9.62 7.83 11.92
CA PHE A 178 -9.13 7.50 10.57
C PHE A 178 -10.21 6.83 9.72
N LYS A 179 -11.00 5.90 10.30
CA LYS A 179 -12.14 5.30 9.58
C LYS A 179 -13.16 6.36 9.13
N ILE A 180 -13.37 7.42 9.92
CA ILE A 180 -14.22 8.55 9.56
C ILE A 180 -13.58 9.40 8.46
N TYR A 181 -12.33 9.85 8.64
CA TYR A 181 -11.65 10.71 7.69
C TYR A 181 -11.45 10.06 6.32
N PHE A 182 -11.14 8.77 6.27
CA PHE A 182 -11.06 8.04 5.01
C PHE A 182 -12.41 7.95 4.29
N ARG A 183 -13.53 7.88 5.02
CA ARG A 183 -14.86 7.90 4.41
C ARG A 183 -15.31 9.29 3.97
N LEU A 184 -14.88 10.34 4.68
CA LEU A 184 -15.17 11.74 4.32
C LEU A 184 -14.22 12.30 3.25
N GLY A 185 -13.18 11.57 2.87
CA GLY A 185 -12.14 12.06 1.95
C GLY A 185 -11.23 13.13 2.56
N THR A 186 -11.29 13.37 3.88
CA THR A 186 -10.56 14.44 4.59
C THR A 186 -9.22 13.96 5.14
N VAL A 187 -8.42 13.27 4.32
CA VAL A 187 -7.16 12.61 4.73
C VAL A 187 -6.13 13.60 5.30
N HIS A 188 -6.17 14.87 4.90
CA HIS A 188 -5.31 15.93 5.44
C HIS A 188 -5.46 16.10 6.98
N LEU A 189 -6.64 15.80 7.54
CA LEU A 189 -6.88 15.84 8.98
C LEU A 189 -6.14 14.71 9.72
N CYS A 190 -5.88 13.57 9.06
CA CYS A 190 -5.07 12.49 9.64
C CYS A 190 -3.67 13.00 10.02
N ARG A 191 -3.08 13.87 9.19
CA ARG A 191 -1.75 14.46 9.46
C ARG A 191 -1.72 15.25 10.76
N SER A 192 -2.79 15.95 11.10
CA SER A 192 -2.91 16.70 12.37
C SER A 192 -2.94 15.78 13.58
N VAL A 193 -3.69 14.68 13.48
CA VAL A 193 -3.79 13.66 14.55
C VAL A 193 -2.46 12.91 14.71
N ILE A 194 -1.83 12.49 13.61
CA ILE A 194 -0.52 11.82 13.60
C ILE A 194 0.54 12.75 14.22
N ARG A 195 0.58 14.01 13.79
CA ARG A 195 1.52 15.00 14.34
C ARG A 195 1.30 15.23 15.83
N SER A 196 0.05 15.17 16.32
CA SER A 196 -0.26 15.29 17.75
C SER A 196 0.20 14.07 18.56
N ILE A 197 0.18 12.88 17.95
CA ILE A 197 0.72 11.64 18.52
C ILE A 197 2.25 11.67 18.56
N GLU A 198 2.88 12.11 17.46
CA GLU A 198 4.34 12.17 17.28
C GLU A 198 5.01 13.28 18.12
N THR A 199 4.47 14.51 18.08
CA THR A 199 5.06 15.66 18.78
C THR A 199 5.02 15.50 20.29
N ALA A 200 4.05 14.74 20.80
CA ALA A 200 3.92 14.56 22.23
C ALA A 200 4.95 13.57 22.81
N ARG A 201 5.85 12.95 22.01
CA ARG A 201 6.82 11.90 22.46
C ARG A 201 6.14 10.85 23.35
N ASN A 202 4.92 10.48 22.97
CA ASN A 202 3.90 10.02 23.89
C ASN A 202 3.54 8.52 23.78
N PHE A 203 4.33 7.69 23.11
CA PHE A 203 4.06 6.25 23.05
C PHE A 203 5.38 5.50 23.00
N ASP A 204 5.84 5.01 24.15
CA ASP A 204 6.75 3.86 24.16
C ASP A 204 5.87 2.62 23.96
N PHE A 205 6.04 1.96 22.81
CA PHE A 205 5.28 0.77 22.45
C PHE A 205 5.56 -0.42 23.38
N GLU A 206 6.53 -0.29 24.30
CA GLU A 206 6.86 -1.28 25.33
C GLU A 206 5.92 -1.24 26.56
N ASP A 207 5.18 -0.14 26.78
CA ASP A 207 4.23 -0.02 27.91
C ASP A 207 2.88 -0.74 27.68
N PHE A 208 2.68 -1.36 26.51
CA PHE A 208 1.44 -2.05 26.18
C PHE A 208 1.44 -3.48 26.77
N PRO A 209 0.44 -3.86 27.59
CA PRO A 209 0.35 -5.21 28.11
C PRO A 209 0.16 -6.21 26.95
N VAL A 210 1.07 -7.18 26.87
CA VAL A 210 1.06 -8.29 25.91
C VAL A 210 -0.05 -9.27 26.27
N LYS A 211 -1.31 -8.90 26.06
CA LYS A 211 -2.46 -9.82 26.11
C LYS A 211 -3.38 -9.55 24.94
N ASP A 212 -3.01 -10.12 23.79
CA ASP A 212 -3.94 -10.56 22.74
C ASP A 212 -3.17 -11.29 21.61
N LYS A 213 -2.52 -12.41 21.95
CA LYS A 213 -1.97 -13.34 20.94
C LYS A 213 -2.98 -14.40 20.47
N ASP A 214 -4.16 -14.50 21.08
CA ASP A 214 -5.07 -15.65 20.89
C ASP A 214 -6.43 -15.38 20.23
N ARG A 215 -6.74 -14.17 19.75
CA ARG A 215 -7.90 -13.96 18.86
C ARG A 215 -7.54 -14.04 17.37
N ARG A 216 -7.03 -15.21 16.96
CA ARG A 216 -7.07 -15.65 15.55
C ARG A 216 -8.45 -16.24 15.24
N SER A 217 -9.47 -15.40 15.16
CA SER A 217 -10.78 -15.78 14.60
C SER A 217 -11.60 -14.53 14.24
N SER A 218 -11.22 -13.88 13.15
CA SER A 218 -12.10 -12.96 12.43
C SER A 218 -11.95 -13.26 10.94
N PRO A 219 -13.06 -13.41 10.19
CA PRO A 219 -12.99 -13.76 8.77
C PRO A 219 -12.33 -12.62 7.98
N PRO A 220 -11.69 -12.91 6.83
CA PRO A 220 -11.04 -11.89 6.03
C PRO A 220 -12.08 -10.89 5.52
N PHE A 221 -11.78 -9.59 5.68
CA PHE A 221 -12.57 -8.50 5.11
C PHE A 221 -12.73 -8.71 3.60
N ARG A 222 -13.99 -8.84 3.16
CA ARG A 222 -14.38 -8.95 1.76
C ARG A 222 -14.23 -7.57 1.11
N ASN A 223 -13.31 -7.46 0.14
CA ASN A 223 -13.07 -6.26 -0.65
C ASN A 223 -14.35 -5.83 -1.40
N GLN A 224 -14.99 -4.76 -0.96
CA GLN A 224 -15.81 -3.90 -1.81
C GLN A 224 -15.04 -2.59 -2.00
N LYS A 225 -14.67 -2.29 -3.26
CA LYS A 225 -14.04 -1.03 -3.67
C LYS A 225 -14.98 0.15 -3.33
N PRO A 226 -14.55 1.17 -2.59
CA PRO A 226 -15.21 2.47 -2.59
C PRO A 226 -14.74 3.32 -3.80
N PRO A 227 -15.59 4.21 -4.33
CA PRO A 227 -15.27 5.06 -5.47
C PRO A 227 -14.45 6.28 -5.03
N PHE A 228 -13.43 6.61 -5.82
CA PHE A 228 -12.74 7.91 -5.93
C PHE A 228 -12.41 8.68 -4.62
N PHE A 229 -11.16 8.53 -4.14
CA PHE A 229 -10.19 9.60 -3.87
C PHE A 229 -8.87 8.91 -3.43
N GLY A 230 -7.80 9.11 -4.20
CA GLY A 230 -6.50 8.45 -3.99
C GLY A 230 -5.75 9.06 -2.80
N SER A 231 -5.28 8.20 -1.90
CA SER A 231 -4.34 8.55 -0.85
C SER A 231 -2.91 8.44 -1.36
N ASP A 232 -1.94 9.17 -0.78
CA ASP A 232 -0.52 9.14 -1.19
C ASP A 232 0.17 7.76 -1.04
N SER A 233 -0.52 6.74 -0.51
CA SER A 233 -0.09 5.34 -0.59
C SER A 233 -0.53 4.63 -1.88
N ASP A 234 -1.60 5.10 -2.50
CA ASP A 234 -2.14 4.61 -3.79
C ASP A 234 -1.33 5.14 -4.97
N ALA A 235 -0.65 6.29 -4.84
CA ALA A 235 0.29 6.77 -5.86
C ALA A 235 1.49 5.81 -6.03
N ILE A 236 1.93 5.17 -4.95
CA ILE A 236 3.01 4.17 -4.95
C ILE A 236 2.52 2.84 -5.56
N ALA A 237 1.25 2.48 -5.35
CA ALA A 237 0.64 1.24 -5.87
C ALA A 237 0.17 1.36 -7.33
N ALA A 238 -0.38 2.50 -7.75
CA ALA A 238 -0.85 2.75 -9.11
C ALA A 238 0.30 2.91 -10.11
N ALA A 239 1.44 3.46 -9.67
CA ALA A 239 2.65 3.56 -10.48
C ALA A 239 3.23 2.17 -10.84
N ALA A 240 3.26 1.27 -9.87
CA ALA A 240 3.98 0.01 -10.03
C ALA A 240 3.27 -1.03 -10.93
N ALA A 241 1.99 -0.81 -11.25
CA ALA A 241 1.19 -1.66 -12.16
C ALA A 241 1.31 -1.26 -13.64
N ALA A 242 1.76 -0.04 -13.95
CA ALA A 242 1.62 0.56 -15.28
C ALA A 242 2.96 0.77 -16.00
N GLU A 243 3.82 -0.25 -16.13
CA GLU A 243 4.90 -0.24 -17.12
C GLU A 243 5.53 -1.63 -17.35
N THR A 244 4.84 -2.46 -18.14
CA THR A 244 5.46 -3.53 -18.94
C THR A 244 4.88 -3.47 -20.36
N THR A 245 5.25 -2.45 -21.13
CA THR A 245 4.99 -2.41 -22.57
C THR A 245 6.13 -3.11 -23.31
N ASN A 246 5.80 -4.23 -23.94
CA ASN A 246 6.58 -4.87 -25.01
C ASN A 246 6.04 -4.37 -26.37
N PRO A 247 6.80 -4.54 -27.46
CA PRO A 247 6.58 -3.84 -28.72
C PRO A 247 5.26 -4.23 -29.37
N THR A 248 4.67 -3.27 -30.09
CA THR A 248 3.54 -3.45 -30.99
C THR A 248 3.78 -4.63 -31.94
N PRO A 249 2.90 -5.65 -31.99
CA PRO A 249 2.84 -6.52 -33.14
C PRO A 249 2.13 -5.73 -34.25
N GLY A 250 2.83 -5.49 -35.36
CA GLY A 250 2.21 -5.07 -36.61
C GLY A 250 1.07 -6.04 -36.96
N GLY A 251 -0.01 -5.48 -37.51
CA GLY A 251 -1.21 -6.22 -37.88
C GLY A 251 -0.88 -7.39 -38.81
N ALA A 252 -0.97 -8.60 -38.27
CA ALA A 252 -1.12 -9.80 -39.06
C ALA A 252 -2.62 -10.09 -39.16
N ALA A 253 -3.11 -10.04 -40.40
CA ALA A 253 -4.48 -10.36 -40.77
C ALA A 253 -4.93 -11.69 -40.17
N ALA A 254 -6.20 -11.75 -39.79
CA ALA A 254 -6.88 -12.95 -39.35
C ALA A 254 -6.79 -14.03 -40.44
N ALA A 255 -5.87 -14.98 -40.26
CA ALA A 255 -5.86 -16.22 -41.02
C ALA A 255 -6.88 -17.17 -40.39
N ALA A 256 -7.80 -17.65 -41.21
CA ALA A 256 -8.79 -18.69 -40.91
C ALA A 256 -8.12 -19.97 -40.36
N PRO A 257 -8.85 -20.82 -39.60
CA PRO A 257 -8.28 -22.05 -39.08
C PRO A 257 -7.96 -23.00 -40.24
N GLU A 258 -6.68 -23.25 -40.47
CA GLU A 258 -6.22 -24.33 -41.34
C GLU A 258 -6.69 -25.67 -40.78
N MET A 259 -7.18 -26.50 -41.69
CA MET A 259 -7.75 -27.83 -41.48
C MET A 259 -6.69 -28.74 -40.85
N ALA A 260 -6.74 -28.92 -39.53
CA ALA A 260 -5.83 -29.79 -38.79
C ALA A 260 -5.94 -31.23 -39.29
N ALA A 261 -4.83 -31.78 -39.78
CA ALA A 261 -4.71 -33.20 -40.07
C ALA A 261 -5.06 -34.00 -38.80
N TYR A 262 -5.99 -34.95 -38.91
CA TYR A 262 -6.38 -35.81 -37.79
C TYR A 262 -5.17 -36.58 -37.26
N LEU A 263 -4.61 -36.13 -36.13
CA LEU A 263 -3.57 -36.85 -35.41
C LEU A 263 -4.19 -38.14 -34.86
N SER A 264 -3.66 -39.30 -35.26
CA SER A 264 -4.10 -40.59 -34.73
C SER A 264 -3.94 -40.65 -33.21
N MET A 265 -4.91 -41.24 -32.52
CA MET A 265 -4.88 -41.43 -31.06
C MET A 265 -3.61 -42.18 -30.60
N GLY A 266 -3.10 -43.12 -31.43
CA GLY A 266 -1.85 -43.85 -31.15
C GLY A 266 -0.61 -42.96 -31.23
N GLU A 267 -0.56 -42.03 -32.19
CA GLU A 267 0.55 -41.07 -32.34
C GLU A 267 0.50 -40.00 -31.23
N ALA A 268 -0.70 -39.55 -30.84
CA ALA A 268 -0.89 -38.67 -29.69
C ALA A 268 -0.38 -39.32 -28.40
N HIS A 269 -0.78 -40.58 -28.14
CA HIS A 269 -0.30 -41.36 -27.00
C HIS A 269 1.22 -41.52 -27.00
N ARG A 270 1.83 -41.83 -28.16
CA ARG A 270 3.30 -41.96 -28.30
C ARG A 270 4.02 -40.66 -27.95
N ARG A 271 3.59 -39.52 -28.48
CA ARG A 271 4.21 -38.20 -28.21
C ARG A 271 4.12 -37.79 -26.75
N ILE A 272 2.98 -38.07 -26.10
CA ILE A 272 2.82 -37.83 -24.67
C ILE A 272 3.74 -38.75 -23.88
N ALA A 273 3.80 -40.04 -24.22
CA ALA A 273 4.71 -40.99 -23.57
C ALA A 273 6.19 -40.61 -23.74
N ASP A 274 6.60 -40.16 -24.92
CA ASP A 274 7.96 -39.69 -25.20
C ASP A 274 8.30 -38.46 -24.33
N TYR A 275 7.38 -37.50 -24.21
CA TYR A 275 7.57 -36.36 -23.31
C TYR A 275 7.71 -36.78 -21.85
N LEU A 276 6.86 -37.70 -21.39
CA LEU A 276 6.91 -38.22 -20.01
C LEU A 276 8.23 -38.95 -19.73
N SER A 277 8.72 -39.75 -20.70
CA SER A 277 10.03 -40.41 -20.61
C SER A 277 11.13 -39.38 -20.45
N ARG A 278 11.17 -38.35 -21.30
CA ARG A 278 12.20 -37.31 -21.22
C ARG A 278 12.23 -36.59 -19.87
N VAL A 279 11.06 -36.36 -19.25
CA VAL A 279 11.00 -35.79 -17.89
C VAL A 279 11.60 -36.75 -16.86
N ALA A 280 11.19 -38.03 -16.89
CA ALA A 280 11.70 -39.05 -15.97
C ALA A 280 13.21 -39.31 -16.16
N ASP A 281 13.68 -39.32 -17.40
CA ASP A 281 15.08 -39.50 -17.78
C ASP A 281 15.92 -38.32 -17.28
N SER A 282 15.41 -37.08 -17.39
CA SER A 282 16.10 -35.88 -16.89
C SER A 282 16.25 -35.90 -15.37
N VAL A 283 15.24 -36.41 -14.64
CA VAL A 283 15.32 -36.58 -13.18
C VAL A 283 16.31 -37.69 -12.82
N SER A 284 16.25 -38.82 -13.51
CA SER A 284 17.12 -39.98 -13.25
C SER A 284 18.59 -39.69 -13.57
N SER A 285 18.86 -38.92 -14.62
CA SER A 285 20.20 -38.49 -15.04
C SER A 285 20.72 -37.25 -14.31
N SER A 286 19.89 -36.62 -13.46
CA SER A 286 20.21 -35.34 -12.81
C SER A 286 20.54 -34.20 -13.80
N ASP A 287 19.89 -34.19 -14.96
CA ASP A 287 20.05 -33.13 -15.97
C ASP A 287 19.06 -31.98 -15.70
N GLY A 288 19.55 -30.96 -15.00
CA GLY A 288 18.76 -29.78 -14.65
C GLY A 288 18.37 -28.91 -15.84
N ALA A 289 19.18 -28.87 -16.91
CA ALA A 289 18.94 -28.04 -18.09
C ALA A 289 17.87 -28.65 -18.99
N ALA A 290 17.94 -29.97 -19.22
CA ALA A 290 16.88 -30.70 -19.92
C ALA A 290 15.54 -30.58 -19.16
N LEU A 291 15.57 -30.79 -17.84
CA LEU A 291 14.38 -30.67 -17.00
C LEU A 291 13.79 -29.25 -17.03
N ALA A 292 14.64 -28.21 -16.99
CA ALA A 292 14.20 -26.83 -17.12
C ALA A 292 13.44 -26.59 -18.42
N SER A 293 13.95 -27.08 -19.55
CA SER A 293 13.29 -26.92 -20.86
C SER A 293 11.91 -27.60 -20.92
N LEU A 294 11.75 -28.74 -20.23
CA LEU A 294 10.49 -29.48 -20.20
C LEU A 294 9.46 -28.82 -19.26
N LEU A 295 9.89 -28.18 -18.18
CA LEU A 295 9.00 -27.46 -17.25
C LEU A 295 8.55 -26.09 -17.78
N ALA A 296 9.16 -25.59 -18.86
CA ALA A 296 8.83 -24.30 -19.46
C ALA A 296 7.49 -24.35 -20.22
N VAL A 297 6.43 -23.84 -19.60
CA VAL A 297 5.08 -23.78 -20.17
C VAL A 297 4.89 -22.59 -21.10
N SER A 298 5.40 -21.42 -20.70
CA SER A 298 5.05 -20.14 -21.34
C SER A 298 6.24 -19.32 -21.82
N SER A 299 7.43 -19.58 -21.27
CA SER A 299 8.68 -18.88 -21.60
C SER A 299 9.43 -19.51 -22.78
N ALA A 300 9.21 -20.80 -23.03
CA ALA A 300 9.58 -21.49 -24.26
C ALA A 300 8.31 -21.74 -25.09
N GLN A 301 8.40 -21.72 -26.42
CA GLN A 301 7.33 -22.28 -27.23
C GLN A 301 7.25 -23.77 -26.89
N ALA A 302 6.13 -24.20 -26.29
CA ALA A 302 5.85 -25.62 -26.17
C ALA A 302 6.05 -26.25 -27.56
N PRO A 303 6.72 -27.40 -27.69
CA PRO A 303 6.85 -28.05 -28.99
C PRO A 303 5.42 -28.23 -29.52
N ALA A 304 5.06 -27.53 -30.61
CA ALA A 304 3.78 -27.68 -31.31
C ALA A 304 3.28 -29.15 -31.38
N PRO A 305 4.15 -30.17 -31.60
CA PRO A 305 3.72 -31.57 -31.58
C PRO A 305 3.10 -32.08 -30.26
N LEU A 306 3.42 -31.51 -29.10
CA LEU A 306 2.88 -31.93 -27.80
C LEU A 306 1.50 -31.31 -27.52
N SER A 307 1.29 -30.03 -27.87
CA SER A 307 -0.02 -29.39 -27.69
C SER A 307 -1.11 -30.06 -28.53
N ASP A 308 -0.76 -30.47 -29.75
CA ASP A 308 -1.66 -31.19 -30.65
C ASP A 308 -1.99 -32.59 -30.11
N ALA A 309 -0.99 -33.28 -29.56
CA ALA A 309 -1.16 -34.59 -28.93
C ALA A 309 -2.06 -34.54 -27.69
N LEU A 310 -1.89 -33.53 -26.83
CA LEU A 310 -2.74 -33.33 -25.64
C LEU A 310 -4.19 -33.02 -26.01
N SER A 311 -4.41 -32.36 -27.15
CA SER A 311 -5.75 -32.07 -27.67
C SER A 311 -6.42 -33.31 -28.25
N ALA A 312 -5.64 -34.20 -28.89
CA ALA A 312 -6.13 -35.45 -29.48
C ALA A 312 -6.33 -36.60 -28.47
N PHE A 313 -5.74 -36.52 -27.26
CA PHE A 313 -5.82 -37.58 -26.24
C PHE A 313 -6.22 -37.05 -24.85
N PRO A 314 -7.51 -36.88 -24.55
CA PRO A 314 -7.99 -36.28 -23.29
C PRO A 314 -7.61 -37.03 -22.00
N ASP A 315 -7.35 -38.34 -22.09
CA ASP A 315 -6.97 -39.20 -20.95
C ASP A 315 -5.48 -39.09 -20.56
N PHE A 316 -4.76 -38.10 -21.09
CA PHE A 316 -3.35 -37.83 -20.74
C PHE A 316 -3.06 -37.72 -19.22
N PRO A 317 -3.96 -37.23 -18.34
CA PRO A 317 -3.67 -37.19 -16.90
C PRO A 317 -3.55 -38.59 -16.29
N ARG A 318 -4.37 -39.55 -16.73
CA ARG A 318 -4.32 -40.93 -16.25
C ARG A 318 -3.07 -41.63 -16.78
N LEU A 319 -2.80 -41.45 -18.07
CA LEU A 319 -1.58 -41.99 -18.70
C LEU A 319 -0.30 -41.56 -17.96
N ALA A 320 -0.21 -40.29 -17.56
CA ALA A 320 0.93 -39.78 -16.81
C ALA A 320 1.03 -40.38 -15.40
N ALA A 321 -0.08 -40.51 -14.69
CA ALA A 321 -0.13 -41.07 -13.34
C ALA A 321 0.18 -42.58 -13.32
N ASP A 322 -0.35 -43.33 -14.27
CA ASP A 322 -0.18 -44.79 -14.35
C ASP A 322 1.25 -45.17 -14.75
N ARG A 323 1.87 -44.40 -15.67
CA ARG A 323 3.21 -44.69 -16.18
C ARG A 323 4.34 -44.28 -15.22
N TYR A 324 4.17 -43.18 -14.49
CA TYR A 324 5.17 -42.68 -13.53
C TYR A 324 4.51 -42.33 -12.18
N PRO A 325 4.17 -43.33 -11.34
CA PRO A 325 3.48 -43.10 -10.08
C PRO A 325 4.23 -42.19 -9.10
N HIS A 326 5.57 -42.20 -9.13
CA HIS A 326 6.41 -41.34 -8.29
C HIS A 326 6.38 -39.85 -8.70
N LEU A 327 5.85 -39.52 -9.89
CA LEU A 327 5.67 -38.15 -10.38
C LEU A 327 4.19 -37.81 -10.63
N SER A 328 3.25 -38.58 -10.06
CA SER A 328 1.81 -38.41 -10.28
C SER A 328 1.26 -37.06 -9.82
N ASP A 329 1.93 -36.42 -8.85
CA ASP A 329 1.55 -35.10 -8.35
C ASP A 329 2.12 -33.95 -9.22
N LEU A 330 3.15 -34.24 -10.02
CA LEU A 330 3.84 -33.28 -10.88
C LEU A 330 3.31 -33.29 -12.32
N LEU A 331 3.26 -34.47 -12.96
CA LEU A 331 3.08 -34.59 -14.41
C LEU A 331 1.66 -34.24 -14.89
N PRO A 332 0.57 -34.74 -14.28
CA PRO A 332 -0.78 -34.38 -14.70
C PRO A 332 -1.09 -32.87 -14.64
N PRO A 333 -0.80 -32.12 -13.54
CA PRO A 333 -1.04 -30.68 -13.53
C PRO A 333 -0.11 -29.91 -14.48
N LEU A 334 1.12 -30.38 -14.73
CA LEU A 334 2.02 -29.81 -15.74
C LEU A 334 1.44 -29.94 -17.15
N LEU A 335 1.02 -31.14 -17.55
CA LEU A 335 0.41 -31.37 -18.86
C LEU A 335 -0.88 -30.57 -19.06
N ARG A 336 -1.72 -30.46 -18.02
CA ARG A 336 -2.91 -29.58 -18.06
C ARG A 336 -2.53 -28.12 -18.26
N ALA A 337 -1.47 -27.64 -17.59
CA ALA A 337 -1.01 -26.27 -17.76
C ALA A 337 -0.52 -26.00 -19.19
N ILE A 338 0.26 -26.93 -19.77
CA ILE A 338 0.72 -26.87 -21.16
C ILE A 338 -0.46 -26.84 -22.13
N HIS A 339 -1.42 -27.75 -21.96
CA HIS A 339 -2.60 -27.84 -22.83
C HIS A 339 -3.49 -26.60 -22.75
N SER A 340 -3.85 -26.16 -21.53
CA SER A 340 -4.68 -24.96 -21.33
C SER A 340 -3.98 -23.70 -21.87
N HIS A 341 -2.67 -23.60 -21.70
CA HIS A 341 -1.88 -22.49 -22.23
C HIS A 341 -1.86 -22.47 -23.77
N SER A 342 -1.69 -23.63 -24.42
CA SER A 342 -1.74 -23.71 -25.89
C SER A 342 -3.10 -23.30 -26.44
N LEU A 343 -4.18 -23.54 -25.69
CA LEU A 343 -5.54 -23.09 -26.02
C LEU A 343 -5.82 -21.63 -25.64
N ARG A 344 -4.82 -20.87 -25.14
CA ARG A 344 -4.96 -19.49 -24.63
C ARG A 344 -5.96 -19.34 -23.48
N ARG A 345 -6.21 -20.40 -22.72
CA ARG A 345 -7.01 -20.41 -21.48
C ARG A 345 -6.06 -20.30 -20.29
N PHE A 346 -5.64 -19.08 -19.97
CA PHE A 346 -4.60 -18.82 -18.98
C PHE A 346 -5.09 -19.03 -17.54
N ALA A 347 -6.35 -18.72 -17.24
CA ALA A 347 -6.93 -19.01 -15.94
C ALA A 347 -6.93 -20.53 -15.63
N ASP A 348 -7.20 -21.36 -16.64
CA ASP A 348 -7.18 -22.82 -16.54
C ASP A 348 -5.77 -23.42 -16.62
N ALA A 349 -4.76 -22.62 -17.00
CA ALA A 349 -3.35 -23.01 -17.00
C ALA A 349 -2.69 -22.77 -15.63
N TYR A 350 -3.18 -21.81 -14.82
CA TYR A 350 -2.62 -21.49 -13.51
C TYR A 350 -2.59 -22.64 -12.47
N PRO A 351 -3.47 -23.68 -12.53
CA PRO A 351 -3.30 -24.89 -11.73
C PRO A 351 -1.93 -25.59 -11.84
N PHE A 352 -1.04 -25.12 -12.74
CA PHE A 352 0.42 -25.30 -12.65
C PHE A 352 0.99 -25.11 -11.23
N GLU A 353 0.39 -24.27 -10.38
CA GLU A 353 0.77 -24.14 -8.96
C GLU A 353 0.83 -25.50 -8.24
N LYS A 354 -0.04 -26.46 -8.59
CA LYS A 354 0.00 -27.82 -8.03
C LYS A 354 1.28 -28.55 -8.44
N ALA A 355 1.63 -28.49 -9.72
CA ALA A 355 2.87 -29.05 -10.25
C ALA A 355 4.09 -28.39 -9.59
N ALA A 356 4.08 -27.07 -9.45
CA ALA A 356 5.15 -26.31 -8.82
C ALA A 356 5.34 -26.67 -7.33
N ASN A 357 4.25 -26.88 -6.58
CA ASN A 357 4.32 -27.35 -5.20
C ASN A 357 4.85 -28.79 -5.10
N ALA A 358 4.42 -29.70 -5.98
CA ALA A 358 4.94 -31.06 -6.03
C ALA A 358 6.45 -31.06 -6.33
N PHE A 359 6.87 -30.27 -7.33
CA PHE A 359 8.28 -30.09 -7.67
C PHE A 359 9.09 -29.54 -6.50
N LEU A 360 8.55 -28.57 -5.74
CA LEU A 360 9.24 -28.03 -4.57
C LEU A 360 9.44 -29.08 -3.46
N GLN A 361 8.51 -30.03 -3.28
CA GLN A 361 8.69 -31.10 -2.28
C GLN A 361 9.82 -32.03 -2.69
N GLU A 362 9.82 -32.52 -3.93
CA GLU A 362 10.91 -33.36 -4.46
C GLU A 362 12.25 -32.62 -4.42
N PHE A 363 12.24 -31.35 -4.83
CA PHE A 363 13.41 -30.50 -4.82
C PHE A 363 14.00 -30.32 -3.42
N ARG A 364 13.20 -30.36 -2.34
CA ARG A 364 13.74 -30.30 -0.97
C ARG A 364 14.53 -31.55 -0.60
N ASN A 365 14.13 -32.71 -1.14
CA ASN A 365 14.73 -34.00 -0.83
C ASN A 365 16.08 -34.21 -1.54
N TRP A 366 16.31 -33.57 -2.69
CA TRP A 366 17.60 -33.68 -3.40
C TRP A 366 18.70 -32.92 -2.67
N GLU A 367 19.83 -33.52 -2.31
CA GLU A 367 20.87 -32.78 -1.56
C GLU A 367 21.67 -31.81 -2.46
N THR A 368 21.93 -32.21 -3.71
CA THR A 368 22.77 -31.47 -4.65
C THR A 368 21.96 -30.43 -5.45
N PRO A 369 22.62 -29.36 -5.97
CA PRO A 369 21.94 -28.28 -6.69
C PRO A 369 21.70 -28.57 -8.19
N TRP A 370 21.71 -29.84 -8.62
CA TRP A 370 21.59 -30.20 -10.04
C TRP A 370 20.31 -29.64 -10.69
N ALA A 371 19.20 -29.60 -9.96
CA ALA A 371 17.90 -29.13 -10.43
C ALA A 371 17.66 -27.61 -10.24
N MET A 372 18.70 -26.81 -9.95
CA MET A 372 18.55 -25.37 -9.72
C MET A 372 17.96 -24.62 -10.91
N GLU A 373 18.38 -24.96 -12.14
CA GLU A 373 17.86 -24.34 -13.36
C GLU A 373 16.37 -24.66 -13.58
N ALA A 374 15.97 -25.89 -13.28
CA ALA A 374 14.58 -26.32 -13.30
C ALA A 374 13.75 -25.53 -12.26
N MET A 375 14.27 -25.34 -11.05
CA MET A 375 13.61 -24.51 -10.03
C MET A 375 13.49 -23.04 -10.44
N HIS A 376 14.51 -22.47 -11.07
CA HIS A 376 14.43 -21.12 -11.64
C HIS A 376 13.34 -21.02 -12.70
N THR A 377 13.21 -22.05 -13.55
CA THR A 377 12.15 -22.11 -14.56
C THR A 377 10.77 -22.18 -13.92
N VAL A 378 10.57 -23.04 -12.91
CA VAL A 378 9.30 -23.11 -12.15
C VAL A 378 8.96 -21.75 -11.52
N ALA A 379 9.94 -21.07 -10.93
CA ALA A 379 9.76 -19.74 -10.34
C ALA A 379 9.43 -18.66 -11.37
N LEU A 380 9.95 -18.77 -12.59
CA LEU A 380 9.59 -17.89 -13.70
C LEU A 380 8.17 -18.17 -14.21
N GLU A 381 7.88 -19.45 -14.50
CA GLU A 381 6.62 -19.90 -15.08
C GLU A 381 5.43 -19.61 -14.18
N ILE A 382 5.54 -19.87 -12.86
CA ILE A 382 4.46 -19.57 -11.92
C ILE A 382 4.09 -18.08 -11.96
N ARG A 383 5.08 -17.17 -12.07
CA ARG A 383 4.83 -15.74 -12.19
C ARG A 383 4.20 -15.39 -13.54
N LEU A 384 4.75 -15.89 -14.65
CA LEU A 384 4.25 -15.57 -15.99
C LEU A 384 2.82 -16.09 -16.23
N LEU A 385 2.53 -17.31 -15.77
CA LEU A 385 1.19 -17.90 -15.82
C LEU A 385 0.21 -17.13 -14.94
N ALA A 386 0.61 -16.77 -13.72
CA ALA A 386 -0.21 -15.93 -12.84
C ALA A 386 -0.54 -14.57 -13.46
N GLU A 387 0.45 -13.89 -14.05
CA GLU A 387 0.25 -12.60 -14.70
C GLU A 387 -0.70 -12.69 -15.91
N LYS A 388 -0.68 -13.80 -16.66
CA LYS A 388 -1.59 -14.04 -17.78
C LYS A 388 -3.00 -14.39 -17.29
N ALA A 389 -3.10 -15.26 -16.28
CA ALA A 389 -4.36 -15.65 -15.66
C ALA A 389 -5.09 -14.45 -15.05
N ASP A 390 -4.39 -13.61 -14.28
CA ASP A 390 -4.98 -12.41 -13.67
C ASP A 390 -5.43 -11.39 -14.72
N ARG A 391 -4.71 -11.27 -15.84
CA ARG A 391 -5.16 -10.44 -16.97
C ARG A 391 -6.47 -10.95 -17.56
N GLU A 392 -6.57 -12.24 -17.82
CA GLU A 392 -7.81 -12.87 -18.33
C GLU A 392 -8.97 -12.75 -17.34
N LEU A 393 -8.72 -13.00 -16.05
CA LEU A 393 -9.73 -12.88 -14.99
C LEU A 393 -10.21 -11.43 -14.85
N ALA A 394 -9.29 -10.46 -14.89
CA ALA A 394 -9.63 -9.04 -14.85
C ALA A 394 -10.50 -8.61 -16.04
N THR A 395 -10.17 -9.05 -17.26
CA THR A 395 -11.02 -8.79 -18.44
C THR A 395 -12.38 -9.46 -18.36
N SER A 396 -12.47 -10.59 -17.64
CA SER A 396 -13.71 -11.34 -17.41
C SER A 396 -14.51 -10.85 -16.20
N GLY A 397 -14.08 -9.77 -15.53
CA GLY A 397 -14.72 -9.24 -14.31
C GLY A 397 -14.59 -10.14 -13.07
N LYS A 398 -13.74 -11.17 -13.11
CA LYS A 398 -13.44 -12.08 -12.00
C LYS A 398 -12.28 -11.52 -11.16
N ASN A 399 -12.12 -12.02 -9.93
CA ASN A 399 -11.06 -11.57 -9.02
C ASN A 399 -9.68 -12.05 -9.49
N PRO A 400 -8.71 -11.14 -9.79
CA PRO A 400 -7.36 -11.50 -10.17
C PRO A 400 -6.46 -11.70 -8.94
N ASP A 401 -6.49 -12.91 -8.36
CA ASP A 401 -5.74 -13.28 -7.15
C ASP A 401 -4.54 -14.22 -7.40
N LYS A 402 -4.28 -14.60 -8.65
CA LYS A 402 -3.28 -15.63 -9.00
C LYS A 402 -1.86 -15.13 -8.81
N LEU A 403 -1.59 -13.85 -9.07
CA LEU A 403 -0.27 -13.26 -8.86
C LEU A 403 0.08 -13.16 -7.37
N GLN A 404 -0.91 -12.93 -6.50
CA GLN A 404 -0.72 -12.98 -5.05
C GLN A 404 -0.45 -14.41 -4.56
N ALA A 405 -1.16 -15.41 -5.10
CA ALA A 405 -0.90 -16.82 -4.82
C ALA A 405 0.51 -17.24 -5.26
N ALA A 406 0.94 -16.85 -6.46
CA ALA A 406 2.30 -17.08 -6.95
C ALA A 406 3.37 -16.47 -6.04
N GLY A 407 3.15 -15.25 -5.53
CA GLY A 407 4.04 -14.64 -4.53
C GLY A 407 4.13 -15.45 -3.24
N SER A 408 3.01 -16.02 -2.79
CA SER A 408 2.97 -16.88 -1.60
C SER A 408 3.73 -18.20 -1.83
N PHE A 409 3.62 -18.79 -3.02
CA PHE A 409 4.41 -19.95 -3.41
C PHE A 409 5.91 -19.62 -3.47
N LEU A 410 6.30 -18.52 -4.12
CA LEU A 410 7.71 -18.12 -4.21
C LEU A 410 8.33 -17.83 -2.84
N MET A 411 7.57 -17.37 -1.85
CA MET A 411 8.04 -17.27 -0.46
C MET A 411 8.37 -18.63 0.16
N LYS A 412 7.62 -19.69 -0.17
CA LYS A 412 7.95 -21.07 0.25
C LYS A 412 9.23 -21.57 -0.42
N VAL A 413 9.42 -21.24 -1.70
CA VAL A 413 10.65 -21.57 -2.44
C VAL A 413 11.83 -20.82 -1.83
N PHE A 414 11.70 -19.52 -1.58
CA PHE A 414 12.71 -18.70 -0.91
C PHE A 414 13.09 -19.29 0.45
N GLY A 415 12.11 -19.67 1.27
CA GLY A 415 12.36 -20.31 2.57
C GLY A 415 13.12 -21.64 2.46
N ALA A 416 12.92 -22.42 1.39
CA ALA A 416 13.67 -23.66 1.15
C ALA A 416 15.10 -23.41 0.67
N LEU A 417 15.36 -22.28 -0.02
CA LEU A 417 16.68 -21.92 -0.54
C LEU A 417 17.51 -21.09 0.46
N ALA A 418 16.87 -20.34 1.36
CA ALA A 418 17.54 -19.48 2.32
C ALA A 418 18.27 -20.24 3.46
N VAL A 419 18.07 -21.56 3.55
CA VAL A 419 18.79 -22.43 4.48
C VAL A 419 20.23 -22.66 3.99
N LYS A 420 21.18 -22.78 4.93
CA LYS A 420 22.58 -23.05 4.60
C LYS A 420 22.71 -24.36 3.79
N GLY A 421 23.22 -24.26 2.57
CA GLY A 421 23.42 -25.42 1.68
C GLY A 421 23.80 -25.01 0.26
N PRO A 422 24.13 -25.95 -0.63
CA PRO A 422 24.62 -25.65 -1.99
C PRO A 422 23.58 -24.95 -2.89
N LYS A 423 22.32 -24.90 -2.47
CA LYS A 423 21.19 -24.33 -3.22
C LYS A 423 20.96 -22.84 -2.94
N HIS A 424 21.63 -22.26 -1.95
CA HIS A 424 21.40 -20.88 -1.51
C HIS A 424 21.62 -19.85 -2.63
N ILE A 425 22.48 -20.15 -3.60
CA ILE A 425 22.76 -19.29 -4.76
C ILE A 425 21.49 -18.96 -5.57
N GLY A 426 20.48 -19.84 -5.59
CA GLY A 426 19.21 -19.53 -6.27
C GLY A 426 18.25 -18.64 -5.49
N ALA A 427 18.52 -18.34 -4.22
CA ALA A 427 17.66 -17.48 -3.42
C ALA A 427 17.54 -16.08 -4.03
N LEU A 428 18.62 -15.54 -4.62
CA LEU A 428 18.60 -14.22 -5.24
C LEU A 428 17.71 -14.19 -6.49
N TYR A 429 17.75 -15.24 -7.32
CA TYR A 429 16.87 -15.34 -8.49
C TYR A 429 15.39 -15.32 -8.07
N VAL A 430 15.03 -16.12 -7.06
CA VAL A 430 13.66 -16.19 -6.52
C VAL A 430 13.25 -14.84 -5.91
N THR A 431 14.13 -14.18 -5.18
CA THR A 431 13.91 -12.81 -4.70
C THR A 431 13.64 -11.83 -5.83
N CYS A 432 14.38 -11.92 -6.94
CA CYS A 432 14.12 -11.07 -8.10
C CYS A 432 12.73 -11.32 -8.71
N GLN A 433 12.24 -12.57 -8.70
CA GLN A 433 10.86 -12.86 -9.13
C GLN A 433 9.83 -12.33 -8.13
N LEU A 434 10.09 -12.45 -6.81
CA LEU A 434 9.26 -11.85 -5.76
C LEU A 434 9.15 -10.34 -5.89
N PHE A 435 10.26 -9.64 -6.16
CA PHE A 435 10.23 -8.19 -6.40
C PHE A 435 9.38 -7.83 -7.62
N LYS A 436 9.47 -8.58 -8.72
CA LYS A 436 8.60 -8.37 -9.90
C LYS A 436 7.11 -8.48 -9.51
N ILE A 437 6.76 -9.44 -8.65
CA ILE A 437 5.40 -9.61 -8.14
C ILE A 437 4.99 -8.46 -7.21
N TYR A 438 5.78 -8.17 -6.17
CA TYR A 438 5.43 -7.18 -5.15
C TYR A 438 5.33 -5.76 -5.71
N PHE A 439 6.22 -5.39 -6.63
CA PHE A 439 6.06 -4.13 -7.33
C PHE A 439 4.79 -4.14 -8.17
N ARG A 440 4.52 -5.19 -8.94
CA ARG A 440 3.30 -5.25 -9.78
C ARG A 440 2.00 -5.21 -8.97
N LEU A 441 1.99 -5.78 -7.77
CA LEU A 441 0.84 -5.77 -6.84
C LEU A 441 0.75 -4.49 -5.99
N GLY A 442 1.74 -3.60 -6.03
CA GLY A 442 1.82 -2.43 -5.15
C GLY A 442 2.18 -2.77 -3.69
N THR A 443 2.54 -4.02 -3.38
CA THR A 443 2.89 -4.49 -2.02
C THR A 443 4.39 -4.38 -1.73
N VAL A 444 4.99 -3.25 -2.13
CA VAL A 444 6.46 -3.03 -2.10
C VAL A 444 7.06 -3.14 -0.70
N HIS A 445 6.28 -2.89 0.35
CA HIS A 445 6.71 -3.04 1.74
C HIS A 445 7.17 -4.47 2.09
N LEU A 446 6.64 -5.49 1.41
CA LEU A 446 7.03 -6.89 1.60
C LEU A 446 8.48 -7.17 1.17
N CYS A 447 9.04 -6.35 0.27
CA CYS A 447 10.43 -6.48 -0.16
C CYS A 447 11.41 -6.38 1.02
N ARG A 448 11.13 -5.57 2.05
CA ARG A 448 12.03 -5.35 3.20
C ARG A 448 12.36 -6.65 3.96
N SER A 449 11.37 -7.53 4.12
CA SER A 449 11.55 -8.83 4.79
C SER A 449 12.54 -9.72 4.03
N VAL A 450 12.38 -9.78 2.70
CA VAL A 450 13.21 -10.60 1.82
C VAL A 450 14.64 -10.03 1.73
N ILE A 451 14.76 -8.70 1.59
CA ILE A 451 16.06 -7.99 1.60
C ILE A 451 16.83 -8.30 2.88
N ARG A 452 16.19 -8.10 4.04
CA ARG A 452 16.82 -8.36 5.34
C ARG A 452 17.30 -9.82 5.46
N SER A 453 16.53 -10.76 4.92
CA SER A 453 16.89 -12.18 4.95
C SER A 453 18.14 -12.49 4.12
N ILE A 454 18.35 -11.81 2.99
CA ILE A 454 19.56 -11.93 2.17
C ILE A 454 20.74 -11.22 2.83
N GLU A 455 20.56 -9.98 3.30
CA GLU A 455 21.65 -9.15 3.85
C GLU A 455 22.14 -9.65 5.22
N THR A 456 21.27 -10.24 6.05
CA THR A 456 21.64 -10.70 7.40
C THR A 456 22.23 -12.10 7.39
N ALA A 457 21.97 -12.90 6.35
CA ALA A 457 22.47 -14.26 6.31
C ALA A 457 23.96 -14.26 5.98
N ARG A 458 24.77 -14.61 6.99
CA ARG A 458 26.24 -14.74 6.91
C ARG A 458 26.76 -15.68 5.81
N ASN A 459 25.86 -16.43 5.17
CA ASN A 459 26.17 -17.40 4.13
C ASN A 459 26.03 -16.83 2.71
N PHE A 460 25.61 -15.57 2.56
CA PHE A 460 25.53 -14.92 1.26
C PHE A 460 26.73 -14.00 1.07
N ASP A 461 27.69 -14.42 0.26
CA ASP A 461 28.58 -13.46 -0.39
C ASP A 461 27.85 -12.90 -1.61
N PHE A 462 27.73 -11.57 -1.69
CA PHE A 462 27.07 -10.94 -2.82
C PHE A 462 27.82 -11.25 -4.13
N GLU A 463 29.13 -11.53 -4.07
CA GLU A 463 29.92 -11.80 -5.27
C GLU A 463 29.62 -13.16 -5.91
N ASP A 464 29.19 -14.15 -5.14
CA ASP A 464 28.89 -15.51 -5.63
C ASP A 464 27.67 -15.56 -6.57
N PHE A 465 26.83 -14.52 -6.56
CA PHE A 465 25.63 -14.50 -7.37
C PHE A 465 25.89 -14.10 -8.83
N PRO A 466 25.12 -14.67 -9.78
CA PRO A 466 25.19 -14.27 -11.18
C PRO A 466 24.91 -12.78 -11.37
N VAL A 467 25.72 -12.11 -12.19
CA VAL A 467 25.62 -10.66 -12.46
C VAL A 467 24.20 -10.24 -12.90
N LYS A 468 23.52 -11.05 -13.71
CA LYS A 468 22.14 -10.78 -14.16
C LYS A 468 21.15 -10.63 -12.99
N ASP A 469 21.33 -11.42 -11.94
CA ASP A 469 20.47 -11.41 -10.76
C ASP A 469 20.88 -10.27 -9.83
N LYS A 470 22.19 -10.01 -9.67
CA LYS A 470 22.72 -8.83 -8.96
C LYS A 470 22.18 -7.52 -9.52
N VAL A 471 22.19 -7.36 -10.85
CA VAL A 471 21.64 -6.18 -11.55
C VAL A 471 20.14 -6.01 -11.26
N THR A 472 19.37 -7.10 -11.35
CA THR A 472 17.92 -7.07 -11.08
C THR A 472 17.63 -6.72 -9.61
N TYR A 473 18.38 -7.32 -8.68
CA TYR A 473 18.28 -7.04 -7.25
C TYR A 473 18.60 -5.58 -6.94
N MET A 474 19.72 -5.07 -7.45
CA MET A 474 20.16 -3.68 -7.24
C MET A 474 19.19 -2.67 -7.86
N TYR A 475 18.59 -2.99 -9.01
CA TYR A 475 17.53 -2.17 -9.60
C TYR A 475 16.31 -2.03 -8.68
N TYR A 476 15.76 -3.14 -8.18
CA TYR A 476 14.56 -3.11 -7.34
C TYR A 476 14.82 -2.55 -5.94
N THR A 477 15.92 -2.91 -5.32
CA THR A 477 16.31 -2.34 -4.01
C THR A 477 16.65 -0.86 -4.13
N GLY A 478 17.30 -0.44 -5.22
CA GLY A 478 17.51 0.98 -5.52
C GLY A 478 16.22 1.76 -5.65
N ARG A 479 15.22 1.22 -6.37
CA ARG A 479 13.87 1.82 -6.45
C ARG A 479 13.17 1.93 -5.10
N LEU A 480 13.31 0.91 -4.25
CA LEU A 480 12.77 0.98 -2.89
C LEU A 480 13.40 2.13 -2.09
N GLU A 481 14.71 2.35 -2.23
CA GLU A 481 15.38 3.50 -1.61
C GLU A 481 14.92 4.84 -2.18
N VAL A 482 14.58 4.91 -3.48
CA VAL A 482 13.96 6.13 -4.05
C VAL A 482 12.65 6.45 -3.34
N PHE A 483 11.79 5.44 -3.12
CA PHE A 483 10.51 5.62 -2.42
C PHE A 483 10.69 5.95 -0.93
N ASN A 484 11.77 5.48 -0.30
CA ASN A 484 12.12 5.85 1.08
C ASN A 484 12.89 7.18 1.16
N GLU A 485 13.10 7.88 0.03
CA GLU A 485 13.86 9.14 -0.06
C GLU A 485 15.34 9.02 0.36
N ASN A 486 15.88 7.80 0.38
CA ASN A 486 17.28 7.50 0.67
C ASN A 486 18.14 7.65 -0.59
N PHE A 487 18.19 8.86 -1.15
CA PHE A 487 18.77 9.13 -2.48
C PHE A 487 20.25 8.72 -2.61
N LEU A 488 21.04 8.81 -1.54
CA LEU A 488 22.43 8.38 -1.54
C LEU A 488 22.60 6.88 -1.77
N VAL A 489 21.81 6.06 -1.06
CA VAL A 489 21.85 4.60 -1.19
C VAL A 489 21.20 4.18 -2.51
N ALA A 490 20.11 4.86 -2.91
CA ALA A 490 19.50 4.67 -4.22
C ALA A 490 20.49 4.89 -5.35
N ASP A 491 21.32 5.95 -5.25
CA ASP A 491 22.34 6.27 -6.24
C ASP A 491 23.37 5.14 -6.40
N GLN A 492 23.88 4.62 -5.27
CA GLN A 492 24.85 3.52 -5.27
C GLN A 492 24.26 2.27 -5.94
N LYS A 493 23.07 1.85 -5.52
CA LYS A 493 22.38 0.64 -6.02
C LYS A 493 22.04 0.77 -7.51
N LEU A 494 21.43 1.89 -7.92
CA LEU A 494 21.03 2.10 -9.32
C LEU A 494 22.24 2.34 -10.25
N THR A 495 23.31 2.99 -9.77
CA THR A 495 24.56 3.12 -10.52
C THR A 495 25.21 1.75 -10.72
N TYR A 496 25.26 0.90 -9.69
CA TYR A 496 25.74 -0.47 -9.83
C TYR A 496 24.95 -1.23 -10.90
N ALA A 497 23.62 -1.16 -10.85
CA ALA A 497 22.75 -1.80 -11.83
C ALA A 497 23.01 -1.30 -13.26
N LEU A 498 23.22 0.02 -13.43
CA LEU A 498 23.51 0.61 -14.75
C LEU A 498 24.85 0.11 -15.32
N VAL A 499 25.91 0.12 -14.51
CA VAL A 499 27.28 -0.25 -14.93
C VAL A 499 27.37 -1.73 -15.29
N HIS A 500 26.70 -2.60 -14.56
CA HIS A 500 26.77 -4.06 -14.76
C HIS A 500 25.69 -4.61 -15.70
N CYS A 501 24.78 -3.76 -16.19
CA CYS A 501 23.79 -4.18 -17.18
C CYS A 501 24.45 -4.30 -18.57
N ASN A 502 24.14 -5.38 -19.30
CA ASN A 502 24.69 -5.57 -20.65
C ASN A 502 24.17 -4.45 -21.58
N PRO A 503 25.07 -3.72 -22.29
CA PRO A 503 24.72 -2.64 -23.21
C PRO A 503 23.72 -2.99 -24.31
N GLN A 504 23.63 -4.27 -24.70
CA GLN A 504 22.69 -4.75 -25.71
C GLN A 504 21.22 -4.67 -25.26
N TYR A 505 20.95 -4.65 -23.95
CA TYR A 505 19.60 -4.58 -23.41
C TYR A 505 19.19 -3.12 -23.10
N GLU A 506 19.06 -2.31 -24.15
CA GLU A 506 18.75 -0.87 -24.02
C GLU A 506 17.43 -0.61 -23.26
N SER A 507 16.44 -1.49 -23.36
CA SER A 507 15.19 -1.39 -22.58
C SER A 507 15.44 -1.47 -21.08
N ASN A 508 16.37 -2.32 -20.62
CA ASN A 508 16.72 -2.44 -19.21
C ASN A 508 17.52 -1.22 -18.74
N LEU A 509 18.46 -0.75 -19.55
CA LEU A 509 19.20 0.49 -19.27
C LEU A 509 18.25 1.68 -19.14
N ARG A 510 17.29 1.82 -20.06
CA ARG A 510 16.25 2.85 -19.99
C ARG A 510 15.45 2.76 -18.69
N ARG A 511 15.05 1.56 -18.26
CA ARG A 511 14.33 1.36 -16.98
C ARG A 511 15.16 1.80 -15.78
N ILE A 512 16.45 1.47 -15.76
CA ILE A 512 17.35 1.90 -14.67
C ILE A 512 17.47 3.43 -14.67
N LEU A 513 17.70 4.03 -15.83
CA LEU A 513 17.87 5.48 -15.98
C LEU A 513 16.62 6.28 -15.59
N LYS A 514 15.42 5.77 -15.84
CA LYS A 514 14.16 6.40 -15.39
C LYS A 514 14.14 6.70 -13.90
N PHE A 515 14.76 5.87 -13.07
CA PHE A 515 14.85 6.11 -11.61
C PHE A 515 16.17 6.78 -11.22
N LEU A 516 17.27 6.48 -11.91
CA LEU A 516 18.57 7.05 -11.59
C LEU A 516 18.65 8.55 -11.90
N ILE A 517 18.01 9.02 -12.98
CA ILE A 517 18.03 10.44 -13.35
C ILE A 517 17.41 11.30 -12.23
N PRO A 518 16.16 11.08 -11.78
CA PRO A 518 15.61 11.81 -10.64
C PRO A 518 16.52 11.79 -9.40
N VAL A 519 17.10 10.64 -9.07
CA VAL A 519 18.04 10.51 -7.94
C VAL A 519 19.29 11.38 -8.12
N LYS A 520 19.92 11.32 -9.29
CA LYS A 520 21.09 12.16 -9.62
C LYS A 520 20.73 13.65 -9.57
N LEU A 521 19.56 14.04 -10.05
CA LEU A 521 19.07 15.41 -9.96
C LEU A 521 18.90 15.86 -8.49
N SER A 522 18.34 15.00 -7.63
CA SER A 522 18.16 15.30 -6.20
C SER A 522 19.47 15.55 -5.46
N ILE A 523 20.56 14.91 -5.87
CA ILE A 523 21.91 15.13 -5.31
C ILE A 523 22.73 16.21 -6.07
N GLY A 524 22.12 16.87 -7.05
CA GLY A 524 22.71 18.00 -7.79
C GLY A 524 23.56 17.63 -9.02
N VAL A 525 23.45 16.40 -9.53
CA VAL A 525 24.14 15.93 -10.73
C VAL A 525 23.20 15.97 -11.93
N LEU A 526 23.55 16.75 -12.95
CA LEU A 526 22.73 16.95 -14.14
C LEU A 526 23.16 16.00 -15.27
N PRO A 527 22.23 15.31 -15.95
CA PRO A 527 22.55 14.49 -17.11
C PRO A 527 22.89 15.34 -18.34
N ARG A 528 23.62 14.74 -19.28
CA ARG A 528 23.85 15.30 -20.63
C ARG A 528 22.63 15.06 -21.50
N ILE A 529 22.33 15.99 -22.41
CA ILE A 529 21.18 15.86 -23.32
C ILE A 529 21.29 14.63 -24.22
N THR A 530 22.51 14.30 -24.69
CA THR A 530 22.81 13.13 -25.51
C THR A 530 22.45 11.80 -24.82
N LEU A 531 22.50 11.76 -23.48
CA LEU A 531 22.07 10.60 -22.70
C LEU A 531 20.54 10.45 -22.77
N LEU A 532 19.82 11.55 -22.64
CA LEU A 532 18.35 11.56 -22.69
C LEU A 532 17.84 11.18 -24.07
N GLU A 533 18.46 11.70 -25.13
CA GLU A 533 18.15 11.37 -26.53
C GLU A 533 18.37 9.88 -26.80
N ARG A 534 19.55 9.35 -26.44
CA ARG A 534 19.92 7.95 -26.70
C ARG A 534 18.94 6.94 -26.10
N TYR A 535 18.45 7.20 -24.89
CA TYR A 535 17.54 6.28 -24.20
C TYR A 535 16.07 6.69 -24.27
N ASN A 536 15.72 7.68 -25.09
CA ASN A 536 14.36 8.22 -25.23
C ASN A 536 13.75 8.62 -23.87
N LEU A 537 14.43 9.53 -23.18
CA LEU A 537 14.08 10.06 -21.85
C LEU A 537 13.96 11.60 -21.90
N LEU A 538 13.44 12.12 -23.01
CA LEU A 538 13.33 13.57 -23.27
C LEU A 538 12.31 14.27 -22.37
N GLU A 539 11.43 13.53 -21.70
CA GLU A 539 10.54 14.05 -20.65
C GLU A 539 11.33 14.76 -19.53
N TYR A 540 12.60 14.41 -19.30
CA TYR A 540 13.47 15.08 -18.33
C TYR A 540 14.19 16.32 -18.87
N ALA A 541 14.12 16.61 -20.18
CA ALA A 541 14.93 17.67 -20.80
C ALA A 541 14.57 19.07 -20.24
N ASP A 542 13.28 19.37 -20.12
CA ASP A 542 12.81 20.65 -19.57
C ASP A 542 13.07 20.75 -18.06
N VAL A 543 12.99 19.63 -17.33
CA VAL A 543 13.36 19.55 -15.90
C VAL A 543 14.85 19.87 -15.69
N VAL A 544 15.72 19.34 -16.55
CA VAL A 544 17.16 19.63 -16.48
C VAL A 544 17.43 21.09 -16.85
N THR A 545 16.71 21.62 -17.83
CA THR A 545 16.84 23.01 -18.28
C THR A 545 16.36 24.00 -17.23
N SER A 546 15.24 23.71 -16.56
CA SER A 546 14.71 24.54 -15.47
C SER A 546 15.67 24.61 -14.29
N LEU A 547 16.28 23.48 -13.90
CA LEU A 547 17.33 23.43 -12.87
C LEU A 547 18.58 24.23 -13.24
N LYS A 548 19.03 24.16 -14.49
CA LYS A 548 20.17 24.97 -14.97
C LYS A 548 19.84 26.46 -14.98
N ARG A 549 18.63 26.82 -15.39
CA ARG A 549 18.21 28.21 -15.56
C ARG A 549 17.70 28.86 -14.28
N GLY A 550 17.28 28.09 -13.27
CA GLY A 550 16.51 28.64 -12.15
C GLY A 550 15.12 29.10 -12.60
N ASP A 551 14.51 28.41 -13.55
CA ASP A 551 13.22 28.78 -14.16
C ASP A 551 12.10 27.92 -13.57
N LEU A 552 11.39 28.46 -12.57
CA LEU A 552 10.31 27.76 -11.87
C LEU A 552 9.10 27.49 -12.76
N ARG A 553 8.77 28.42 -13.66
CA ARG A 553 7.64 28.24 -14.58
C ARG A 553 7.88 27.06 -15.51
N LEU A 554 9.09 26.95 -16.07
CA LEU A 554 9.45 25.82 -16.92
C LEU A 554 9.42 24.50 -16.16
N LEU A 555 9.86 24.46 -14.89
CA LEU A 555 9.76 23.24 -14.08
C LEU A 555 8.30 22.81 -13.91
N ARG A 556 7.42 23.72 -13.48
CA ARG A 556 6.00 23.42 -13.25
C ARG A 556 5.31 22.95 -14.54
N GLN A 557 5.55 23.62 -15.66
CA GLN A 557 5.03 23.21 -16.97
C GLN A 557 5.56 21.84 -17.42
N ALA A 558 6.82 21.52 -17.14
CA ALA A 558 7.38 20.21 -17.48
C ALA A 558 6.76 19.09 -16.64
N LEU A 559 6.52 19.33 -15.35
CA LEU A 559 5.85 18.39 -14.45
C LEU A 559 4.40 18.16 -14.87
N GLU A 560 3.67 19.23 -15.20
CA GLU A 560 2.28 19.18 -15.66
C GLU A 560 2.15 18.44 -17.01
N ARG A 561 3.00 18.79 -18.00
CA ARG A 561 2.98 18.16 -19.33
C ARG A 561 3.21 16.64 -19.29
N HIS A 562 4.01 16.17 -18.33
CA HIS A 562 4.39 14.77 -18.20
C HIS A 562 3.85 14.12 -16.92
N GLU A 563 2.84 14.71 -16.30
CA GLU A 563 2.30 14.31 -14.99
C GLU A 563 1.95 12.83 -14.95
N ASP A 564 1.11 12.37 -15.89
CA ASP A 564 0.70 10.97 -16.01
C ASP A 564 1.89 10.00 -16.09
N GLN A 565 2.95 10.36 -16.82
CA GLN A 565 4.12 9.49 -17.02
C GLN A 565 4.98 9.43 -15.75
N PHE A 566 5.17 10.58 -15.08
CA PHE A 566 5.92 10.65 -13.83
C PHE A 566 5.16 10.03 -12.65
N LEU A 567 3.84 10.16 -12.61
CA LEU A 567 2.98 9.47 -11.65
C LEU A 567 3.02 7.96 -11.89
N LYS A 568 2.80 7.50 -13.13
CA LYS A 568 2.88 6.07 -13.47
C LYS A 568 4.26 5.46 -13.22
N SER A 569 5.34 6.22 -13.35
CA SER A 569 6.68 5.71 -13.03
C SER A 569 7.03 5.80 -11.54
N GLY A 570 6.27 6.56 -10.75
CA GLY A 570 6.50 6.75 -9.31
C GLY A 570 7.64 7.70 -8.97
N VAL A 571 8.00 8.61 -9.89
CA VAL A 571 9.10 9.58 -9.72
C VAL A 571 8.61 11.02 -9.55
N TYR A 572 7.32 11.29 -9.76
CA TYR A 572 6.74 12.64 -9.70
C TYR A 572 7.11 13.38 -8.42
N LEU A 573 6.87 12.78 -7.26
CA LEU A 573 7.17 13.38 -5.95
C LEU A 573 8.66 13.70 -5.75
N VAL A 574 9.55 12.92 -6.38
CA VAL A 574 10.99 13.19 -6.33
C VAL A 574 11.33 14.41 -7.19
N LEU A 575 10.70 14.54 -8.36
CA LEU A 575 10.93 15.65 -9.28
C LEU A 575 10.32 16.96 -8.77
N GLU A 576 9.14 16.92 -8.14
CA GLU A 576 8.49 18.08 -7.54
C GLU A 576 9.39 18.74 -6.48
N LYS A 577 10.07 17.94 -5.65
CA LYS A 577 11.03 18.44 -4.65
C LYS A 577 12.22 19.19 -5.23
N LEU A 578 12.52 19.02 -6.52
CA LEU A 578 13.56 19.78 -7.20
C LEU A 578 13.23 21.28 -7.27
N GLU A 579 11.98 21.68 -7.01
CA GLU A 579 11.56 23.08 -6.96
C GLU A 579 12.42 23.92 -6.00
N LEU A 580 12.79 23.38 -4.83
CA LEU A 580 13.69 24.04 -3.89
C LEU A 580 15.09 24.31 -4.49
N GLN A 581 15.59 23.40 -5.33
CA GLN A 581 16.84 23.62 -6.06
C GLN A 581 16.68 24.72 -7.13
N VAL A 582 15.54 24.79 -7.80
CA VAL A 582 15.26 25.83 -8.79
C VAL A 582 15.17 27.21 -8.12
N TYR A 583 14.50 27.32 -6.97
CA TYR A 583 14.49 28.53 -6.14
C TYR A 583 15.91 28.94 -5.72
N GLN A 584 16.72 28.00 -5.20
CA GLN A 584 18.12 28.27 -4.86
C GLN A 584 18.90 28.84 -6.06
N ARG A 585 18.69 28.27 -7.26
CA ARG A 585 19.34 28.73 -8.49
C ARG A 585 18.89 30.11 -8.94
N LEU A 586 17.60 30.41 -8.82
CA LEU A 586 17.04 31.74 -9.09
C LEU A 586 17.69 32.79 -8.17
N VAL A 587 17.70 32.54 -6.86
CA VAL A 587 18.28 33.45 -5.85
C VAL A 587 19.78 33.64 -6.08
N LYS A 588 20.50 32.57 -6.44
CA LYS A 588 21.92 32.66 -6.82
C LYS A 588 22.15 33.57 -8.02
N LYS A 589 21.28 33.53 -9.02
CA LYS A 589 21.36 34.46 -10.17
C LYS A 589 21.07 35.90 -9.77
N ILE A 590 20.03 36.12 -8.95
CA ILE A 590 19.71 37.45 -8.41
C ILE A 590 20.93 38.00 -7.65
N HIS A 591 21.55 37.19 -6.79
CA HIS A 591 22.77 37.55 -6.08
C HIS A 591 23.92 37.95 -7.02
N ILE A 592 24.18 37.16 -8.07
CA ILE A 592 25.25 37.45 -9.04
C ILE A 592 24.99 38.77 -9.76
N ILE A 593 23.75 39.01 -10.22
CA ILE A 593 23.38 40.25 -10.90
C ILE A 593 23.48 41.44 -9.95
N GLN A 594 23.02 41.30 -8.71
CA GLN A 594 23.12 42.35 -7.70
C GLN A 594 24.57 42.67 -7.35
N ARG A 595 25.44 41.66 -7.26
CA ARG A 595 26.87 41.84 -7.04
C ARG A 595 27.54 42.66 -8.14
N GLN A 596 27.08 42.52 -9.39
CA GLN A 596 27.58 43.30 -10.52
C GLN A 596 27.10 44.77 -10.47
N LYS A 597 25.86 45.01 -10.04
CA LYS A 597 25.29 46.36 -9.95
C LYS A 597 25.76 47.15 -8.72
N GLU A 598 25.75 46.52 -7.55
CA GLU A 598 26.07 47.13 -6.25
C GLU A 598 26.94 46.20 -5.40
N PRO A 599 28.27 46.18 -5.61
CA PRO A 599 29.16 45.24 -4.93
C PRO A 599 29.17 45.42 -3.41
N ALA A 600 29.01 46.64 -2.90
CA ALA A 600 28.96 46.93 -1.47
C ALA A 600 27.77 46.29 -0.74
N LYS A 601 26.65 46.06 -1.45
CA LYS A 601 25.41 45.45 -0.92
C LYS A 601 25.12 44.08 -1.52
N ALA A 602 26.10 43.45 -2.17
CA ALA A 602 25.93 42.16 -2.85
C ALA A 602 25.35 41.06 -1.94
N HIS A 603 25.67 41.09 -0.65
CA HIS A 603 25.23 40.11 0.34
C HIS A 603 23.81 40.36 0.87
N GLN A 604 23.17 41.48 0.54
CA GLN A 604 21.88 41.87 1.11
C GLN A 604 20.79 41.91 0.03
N ILE A 605 19.99 40.85 -0.08
CA ILE A 605 18.92 40.75 -1.09
C ILE A 605 17.60 41.17 -0.45
N LYS A 606 16.98 42.24 -0.95
CA LYS A 606 15.62 42.62 -0.56
C LYS A 606 14.61 41.58 -1.07
N LEU A 607 13.68 41.15 -0.24
CA LEU A 607 12.68 40.14 -0.63
C LEU A 607 11.79 40.61 -1.79
N GLU A 608 11.51 41.91 -1.87
CA GLU A 608 10.78 42.52 -2.99
C GLU A 608 11.44 42.25 -4.36
N VAL A 609 12.77 42.10 -4.43
CA VAL A 609 13.46 41.78 -5.68
C VAL A 609 13.15 40.35 -6.10
N VAL A 610 13.06 39.43 -5.15
CA VAL A 610 12.67 38.04 -5.39
C VAL A 610 11.21 37.97 -5.82
N VAL A 611 10.30 38.70 -5.14
CA VAL A 611 8.89 38.83 -5.55
C VAL A 611 8.77 39.35 -6.98
N LYS A 612 9.51 40.42 -7.35
CA LYS A 612 9.51 40.94 -8.72
C LYS A 612 10.00 39.92 -9.75
N ALA A 613 11.02 39.14 -9.40
CA ALA A 613 11.53 38.08 -10.28
C ALA A 613 10.51 36.94 -10.45
N LEU A 614 9.81 36.55 -9.39
CA LEU A 614 8.74 35.53 -9.44
C LEU A 614 7.53 36.04 -10.23
N LYS A 615 7.14 37.30 -10.03
CA LYS A 615 6.08 37.94 -10.82
C LYS A 615 6.41 38.00 -12.31
N TRP A 616 7.68 38.23 -12.66
CA TRP A 616 8.16 38.14 -14.05
C TRP A 616 8.07 36.72 -14.62
N LEU A 617 8.16 35.70 -13.77
CA LEU A 617 7.90 34.30 -14.12
C LEU A 617 6.41 33.93 -14.06
N GLU A 618 5.50 34.90 -13.93
CA GLU A 618 4.05 34.70 -13.80
C GLU A 618 3.66 33.89 -12.55
N ILE A 619 4.49 33.95 -11.50
CA ILE A 619 4.23 33.33 -10.21
C ILE A 619 3.89 34.46 -9.23
N ASP A 620 2.60 34.58 -8.91
CA ASP A 620 2.13 35.56 -7.93
C ASP A 620 2.36 35.01 -6.51
N MET A 621 3.17 35.73 -5.75
CA MET A 621 3.50 35.40 -4.36
C MET A 621 3.71 36.69 -3.58
N ASP A 622 3.22 36.73 -2.36
CA ASP A 622 3.47 37.85 -1.45
C ASP A 622 4.86 37.76 -0.79
N VAL A 623 5.22 38.81 -0.05
CA VAL A 623 6.53 38.91 0.60
C VAL A 623 6.68 37.86 1.71
N ASP A 624 5.60 37.51 2.40
CA ASP A 624 5.63 36.59 3.55
C ASP A 624 5.75 35.13 3.07
N GLU A 625 5.11 34.78 1.95
CA GLU A 625 5.30 33.50 1.27
C GLU A 625 6.73 33.34 0.76
N VAL A 626 7.30 34.38 0.14
CA VAL A 626 8.72 34.38 -0.30
C VAL A 626 9.65 34.25 0.90
N GLU A 627 9.36 34.95 2.00
CA GLU A 627 10.12 34.83 3.25
C GLU A 627 10.12 33.39 3.77
N CYS A 628 8.96 32.71 3.74
CA CYS A 628 8.82 31.31 4.11
C CYS A 628 9.66 30.38 3.23
N ILE A 629 9.62 30.53 1.90
CA ILE A 629 10.45 29.72 0.99
C ILE A 629 11.93 29.97 1.25
N MET A 630 12.35 31.22 1.38
CA MET A 630 13.75 31.56 1.67
C MET A 630 14.20 30.97 3.01
N ALA A 631 13.32 30.91 4.03
CA ALA A 631 13.60 30.26 5.31
C ALA A 631 13.77 28.75 5.15
N CYS A 632 12.94 28.10 4.33
CA CYS A 632 13.11 26.69 3.96
C CYS A 632 14.47 26.44 3.29
N LEU A 633 14.93 27.33 2.39
CA LEU A 633 16.24 27.20 1.74
C LEU A 633 17.41 27.33 2.73
N ILE A 634 17.29 28.21 3.73
CA ILE A 634 18.30 28.34 4.81
C ILE A 634 18.30 27.09 5.70
N TYR A 635 17.12 26.66 6.15
CA TYR A 635 16.96 25.48 7.00
C TYR A 635 17.54 24.22 6.35
N LYS A 636 17.29 24.04 5.04
CA LYS A 636 17.84 22.94 4.22
C LYS A 636 19.31 23.14 3.84
N ASN A 637 19.95 24.21 4.30
CA ASN A 637 21.34 24.56 4.00
C ASN A 637 21.64 24.66 2.49
N LEU A 638 20.63 25.01 1.69
CA LEU A 638 20.79 25.36 0.27
C LEU A 638 21.31 26.80 0.13
N ILE A 639 20.98 27.64 1.09
CA ILE A 639 21.47 29.02 1.19
C ILE A 639 22.05 29.22 2.59
N LYS A 640 23.24 29.81 2.68
CA LYS A 640 23.81 30.22 3.97
C LYS A 640 23.54 31.70 4.17
N GLY A 641 22.81 32.04 5.23
CA GLY A 641 22.42 33.41 5.54
C GLY A 641 21.43 33.49 6.70
N TYR A 642 20.92 34.68 6.95
CA TYR A 642 19.88 34.96 7.94
C TYR A 642 18.93 36.06 7.43
N PHE A 643 17.78 36.21 8.08
CA PHE A 643 16.86 37.30 7.78
C PHE A 643 17.03 38.49 8.71
N ALA A 644 17.07 39.67 8.13
CA ALA A 644 16.78 40.91 8.83
C ALA A 644 15.28 41.21 8.67
N HIS A 645 14.45 40.60 9.54
CA HIS A 645 12.98 40.64 9.44
C HIS A 645 12.41 42.08 9.36
N LYS A 646 12.92 43.00 10.19
CA LYS A 646 12.46 44.41 10.21
C LYS A 646 12.67 45.13 8.88
N SER A 647 13.71 44.77 8.13
CA SER A 647 14.04 45.39 6.85
C SER A 647 13.65 44.54 5.64
N LYS A 648 13.05 43.35 5.85
CA LYS A 648 12.68 42.38 4.80
C LYS A 648 13.83 42.10 3.83
N VAL A 649 15.02 41.83 4.41
CA VAL A 649 16.26 41.54 3.68
C VAL A 649 16.79 40.15 4.06
N LEU A 650 17.10 39.36 3.04
CA LEU A 650 17.91 38.15 3.15
C LEU A 650 19.39 38.53 3.14
N VAL A 651 20.08 38.31 4.25
CA VAL A 651 21.52 38.55 4.37
C VAL A 651 22.27 37.26 4.15
N LEU A 652 22.95 37.16 3.01
CA LEU A 652 23.75 36.01 2.60
C LEU A 652 25.12 36.01 3.28
N SER A 653 25.64 34.81 3.55
CA SER A 653 27.00 34.61 4.02
C SER A 653 28.01 35.22 3.05
N LYS A 654 29.08 35.82 3.58
CA LYS A 654 30.21 36.29 2.77
C LYS A 654 31.03 35.13 2.21
N GLN A 655 31.06 34.01 2.94
CA GLN A 655 31.76 32.80 2.55
C GLN A 655 30.75 31.75 2.05
N ASP A 656 30.90 31.33 0.80
CA ASP A 656 30.11 30.27 0.17
C ASP A 656 28.58 30.36 0.45
N PRO A 657 27.90 31.44 0.03
CA PRO A 657 26.47 31.63 0.29
C PRO A 657 25.56 30.57 -0.34
N PHE A 658 26.05 29.84 -1.34
CA PHE A 658 25.30 28.80 -2.06
C PHE A 658 26.15 27.53 -2.14
N PRO A 659 26.18 26.72 -1.06
CA PRO A 659 26.99 25.51 -1.00
C PRO A 659 26.62 24.52 -2.11
N LYS A 660 27.62 23.77 -2.58
CA LYS A 660 27.39 22.65 -3.50
C LYS A 660 26.72 21.50 -2.73
N LEU A 661 25.82 20.79 -3.41
CA LEU A 661 25.06 19.70 -2.80
C LEU A 661 25.93 18.51 -2.36
N ASN A 662 27.16 18.32 -2.87
CA ASN A 662 28.14 17.31 -2.41
C ASN A 662 27.55 15.91 -2.08
N GLY A 663 26.54 15.45 -2.82
CA GLY A 663 25.85 14.18 -2.56
C GLY A 663 24.72 14.24 -1.53
N LYS A 664 24.55 15.33 -0.78
CA LYS A 664 23.41 15.50 0.12
C LYS A 664 22.15 15.84 -0.68
N PRO A 665 21.05 15.08 -0.52
CA PRO A 665 19.79 15.39 -1.18
C PRO A 665 19.10 16.60 -0.54
N VAL A 666 18.18 17.20 -1.30
CA VAL A 666 17.38 18.38 -0.93
C VAL A 666 16.19 18.06 -0.03
#